data_AF-A0A9N8D848-F1
#
_entry.id   AF-A0A9N8D848-F1
#
_cell.length_a   1.000
_cell.length_b   1.000
_cell.length_c   1.000
_cell.angle_alpha   90.00
_cell.angle_beta   90.00
_cell.angle_gamma   90.00
#
_symmetry.space_group_name_H-M   'P 1'
#
loop_
_entity.id
_entity.type
_entity.pdbx_description
1 polymer ?
#
loop_
_entity_poly.entity_id
_entity_poly.type
_entity_poly.pdbx_seq_one_letter_code
_entity_poly.pdbx_strand_id
1 'polypeptide(L)'
;MTSPKPRPKRGAISEAVRIIVYIVVLTTSLSYWNNATTISYHSGKGTSSTGCTASNDSELSNTTLTFWREQADNAKQNSDALEKQVHERTQERDLAQSNARTTLESKDSMIANLKTQLQALEKEKSHLKESIEKEHKHTEELLKQKESIENELKHAEELLKQKESIENALKHAEKLLKQKESIEKEHKHSEELVKQKDNDETKNQNRDNAKNQDNAKQNHSKDTSANVQQPNTETGTEEVKTATSKDPQPNSKAEALESNTAKVEIAHNPDGSMASDISSMYHLPDQSKVVVELRSDARCPRPYLVGRLSGPALVRLAWTWSSGNGNSGSVMTGSYNVPDNGEYFLEILVVHCNDFSYGVRSALEDRDNLKSPTLKVTGEPNPLTFNFQPVCTEDPLKGRLTSKTASILVVQNGNTYGEVVPGFWKKTAKVKATALQTRVQPELCFHEFVEKKNLSQVCHEQVQLDRFLDYEFEWSSSMKHPSAEVVQQSSLTTICIAGWSHARRLYGAAGAMGFTRKHNYNITTEWVKARYPHDVAHVKQINFMKEKNCSSLIIGVTQWPASYDGKHPTLLGDYYKDLKDMVQAVRTAIPGLSLFFRSVHTNALMGSTVMCPPKDWRTGTAMNGYNEVIKQVCQEMNIQFLDATFLTAPVWDASPDYTHLDERTSNAEILYLASSALLFREK
;
A
#
# COMPACT_ATOMS: atom_id res chain seq x y z
N MET A 1 3.03 16.26 58.18
CA MET A 1 1.79 17.07 58.37
C MET A 1 2.12 18.24 59.27
N THR A 2 2.39 19.41 58.70
CA THR A 2 2.66 20.66 59.42
C THR A 2 1.57 21.67 59.07
N SER A 3 0.82 22.11 60.08
CA SER A 3 -0.30 23.05 59.91
C SER A 3 0.19 24.42 59.42
N PRO A 4 -0.47 25.06 58.43
CA PRO A 4 -0.06 26.37 57.96
C PRO A 4 -0.46 27.46 58.95
N LYS A 5 0.51 28.33 59.30
CA LYS A 5 0.31 29.51 60.15
C LYS A 5 -0.73 30.48 59.54
N PRO A 6 -1.55 31.14 60.37
CA PRO A 6 -2.58 32.08 59.90
C PRO A 6 -1.93 33.33 59.28
N ARG A 7 -2.39 33.70 58.08
CA ARG A 7 -2.00 34.95 57.41
C ARG A 7 -2.73 36.14 58.04
N PRO A 8 -2.09 37.31 58.18
CA PRO A 8 -2.71 38.50 58.75
C PRO A 8 -3.87 39.00 57.87
N LYS A 9 -4.95 39.47 58.53
CA LYS A 9 -6.16 39.98 57.88
C LYS A 9 -5.83 41.22 57.04
N ARG A 10 -6.08 41.13 55.72
CA ARG A 10 -5.70 42.11 54.68
C ARG A 10 -6.37 43.48 54.77
N GLY A 11 -7.31 43.70 55.70
CA GLY A 11 -7.94 45.01 55.91
C GLY A 11 -7.02 46.07 56.53
N ALA A 12 -5.99 45.67 57.28
CA ALA A 12 -5.16 46.62 58.03
C ALA A 12 -4.20 47.47 57.16
N ILE A 13 -3.85 46.99 55.96
CA ILE A 13 -2.88 47.67 55.09
C ILE A 13 -3.54 48.83 54.32
N SER A 14 -4.80 48.67 53.91
CA SER A 14 -5.57 49.73 53.23
C SER A 14 -5.82 50.93 54.16
N GLU A 15 -6.15 50.66 55.43
CA GLU A 15 -6.40 51.70 56.42
C GLU A 15 -5.12 52.45 56.79
N ALA A 16 -4.00 51.74 56.92
CA ALA A 16 -2.69 52.35 57.20
C ALA A 16 -2.23 53.28 56.06
N VAL A 17 -2.46 52.91 54.80
CA VAL A 17 -2.11 53.76 53.64
C VAL A 17 -3.00 55.02 53.60
N ARG A 18 -4.30 54.90 53.90
CA ARG A 18 -5.20 56.07 54.00
C ARG A 18 -4.77 57.02 55.12
N ILE A 19 -4.39 56.50 56.28
CA ILE A 19 -3.90 57.29 57.42
C ILE A 19 -2.57 57.99 57.07
N ILE A 20 -1.64 57.30 56.40
CA ILE A 20 -0.36 57.89 55.98
C ILE A 20 -0.57 59.03 54.96
N VAL A 21 -1.47 58.86 53.98
CA VAL A 21 -1.80 59.92 53.01
C VAL A 21 -2.44 61.13 53.72
N TYR A 22 -3.36 60.90 54.66
CA TYR A 22 -3.95 61.98 55.46
C TYR A 22 -2.90 62.72 56.31
N ILE A 23 -1.95 62.00 56.92
CA ILE A 23 -0.86 62.60 57.71
C ILE A 23 0.09 63.41 56.83
N VAL A 24 0.42 62.94 55.63
CA VAL A 24 1.29 63.66 54.69
C VAL A 24 0.61 64.95 54.19
N VAL A 25 -0.70 64.91 53.89
CA VAL A 25 -1.47 66.09 53.49
C VAL A 25 -1.61 67.09 54.65
N LEU A 26 -1.85 66.63 55.88
CA LEU A 26 -1.93 67.50 57.06
C LEU A 26 -0.57 68.13 57.41
N THR A 27 0.52 67.38 57.35
CA THR A 27 1.87 67.89 57.69
C THR A 27 2.43 68.86 56.65
N THR A 28 2.13 68.66 55.37
CA THR A 28 2.46 69.62 54.31
C THR A 28 1.63 70.89 54.40
N SER A 29 0.36 70.80 54.81
CA SER A 29 -0.50 71.96 55.07
C SER A 29 -0.07 72.76 56.31
N LEU A 30 0.33 72.09 57.40
CA LEU A 30 0.83 72.74 58.62
C LEU A 30 2.21 73.39 58.47
N SER A 31 3.11 72.79 57.68
CA SER A 31 4.42 73.40 57.40
C SER A 31 4.33 74.64 56.51
N TYR A 32 3.31 74.71 55.63
CA TYR A 32 3.02 75.91 54.85
C TYR A 32 2.39 77.04 55.69
N TRP A 33 1.57 76.70 56.68
CA TRP A 33 1.00 77.68 57.62
C TRP A 33 2.06 78.26 58.59
N ASN A 34 3.02 77.46 59.05
CA ASN A 34 4.08 77.94 59.96
C ASN A 34 5.12 78.85 59.28
N ASN A 35 5.28 78.79 57.95
CA ASN A 35 6.17 79.70 57.22
C ASN A 35 5.52 81.05 56.87
N ALA A 36 4.20 81.22 57.06
CA ALA A 36 3.50 82.48 56.78
C ALA A 36 3.50 83.48 57.96
N THR A 37 4.01 83.09 59.13
CA THR A 37 3.92 83.88 60.39
C THR A 37 5.23 84.55 60.84
N THR A 38 6.27 84.60 60.00
CA THR A 38 7.53 85.28 60.35
C THR A 38 7.77 86.51 59.46
N ILE A 39 6.93 87.53 59.64
CA ILE A 39 7.25 88.91 59.22
C ILE A 39 7.78 89.65 60.47
N SER A 40 9.06 89.97 60.41
CA SER A 40 9.82 90.66 61.44
C SER A 40 9.37 92.11 61.61
N TYR A 41 9.04 92.48 62.84
CA TYR A 41 8.92 93.86 63.32
C TYR A 41 10.32 94.49 63.46
N HIS A 42 10.55 95.63 62.82
CA HIS A 42 11.61 96.58 63.20
C HIS A 42 11.01 97.97 63.37
N SER A 43 11.32 98.57 64.53
CA SER A 43 10.80 99.83 65.04
C SER A 43 11.61 101.02 64.54
N GLY A 44 10.95 102.15 64.33
CA GLY A 44 11.58 103.45 64.07
C GLY A 44 10.59 104.59 64.17
N LYS A 45 10.67 105.37 65.26
CA LYS A 45 9.90 106.60 65.51
C LYS A 45 10.27 107.69 64.50
N GLY A 46 9.29 108.49 64.06
CA GLY A 46 9.54 109.74 63.35
C GLY A 46 8.26 110.46 62.95
N THR A 47 8.11 111.69 63.42
CA THR A 47 6.96 112.59 63.30
C THR A 47 6.76 113.19 61.90
N SER A 48 5.52 113.59 61.64
CA SER A 48 5.06 114.79 60.92
C SER A 48 4.12 114.57 59.73
N SER A 49 3.21 115.53 59.67
CA SER A 49 2.01 115.74 58.87
C SER A 49 2.11 115.68 57.34
N THR A 50 0.90 115.57 56.77
CA THR A 50 0.38 116.07 55.47
C THR A 50 0.33 115.11 54.28
N GLY A 51 -0.88 114.98 53.72
CA GLY A 51 -1.13 114.98 52.27
C GLY A 51 -1.52 113.65 51.61
N CYS A 52 -2.75 113.64 51.07
CA CYS A 52 -3.32 112.89 49.94
C CYS A 52 -2.37 111.94 49.16
N THR A 53 -2.76 110.74 48.76
CA THR A 53 -3.85 110.42 47.80
C THR A 53 -4.21 108.93 47.85
N ALA A 54 -5.49 108.62 47.72
CA ALA A 54 -5.98 107.27 47.47
C ALA A 54 -5.62 106.84 46.04
N SER A 55 -4.85 105.76 45.90
CA SER A 55 -4.69 105.01 44.66
C SER A 55 -5.15 103.57 44.87
N ASN A 56 -5.92 103.09 43.91
CA ASN A 56 -6.60 101.80 43.86
C ASN A 56 -5.69 100.59 44.12
N ASP A 57 -5.89 99.90 45.24
CA ASP A 57 -5.35 98.56 45.54
C ASP A 57 -6.44 97.47 45.37
N SER A 58 -7.15 97.50 44.24
CA SER A 58 -8.14 96.45 43.89
C SER A 58 -7.60 95.38 42.92
N GLU A 59 -6.35 95.49 42.46
CA GLU A 59 -5.78 94.55 41.48
C GLU A 59 -4.97 93.39 42.07
N LEU A 60 -4.47 93.46 43.32
CA LEU A 60 -3.72 92.34 43.93
C LEU A 60 -4.60 91.24 44.57
N SER A 61 -5.89 91.51 44.80
CA SER A 61 -6.83 90.56 45.40
C SER A 61 -7.28 89.48 44.40
N ASN A 62 -7.53 89.85 43.14
CA ASN A 62 -8.03 88.91 42.14
C ASN A 62 -6.99 87.92 41.65
N THR A 63 -5.74 88.33 41.46
CA THR A 63 -4.64 87.48 40.95
C THR A 63 -4.28 86.34 41.91
N THR A 64 -4.26 86.64 43.20
CA THR A 64 -3.99 85.65 44.26
C THR A 64 -5.13 84.64 44.36
N LEU A 65 -6.38 85.10 44.24
CA LEU A 65 -7.57 84.24 44.32
C LEU A 65 -7.73 83.35 43.08
N THR A 66 -7.34 83.83 41.90
CA THR A 66 -7.24 82.99 40.68
C THR A 66 -6.16 81.94 40.80
N PHE A 67 -4.98 82.28 41.34
CA PHE A 67 -3.90 81.31 41.54
C PHE A 67 -4.32 80.17 42.47
N TRP A 68 -4.99 80.47 43.60
CA TRP A 68 -5.46 79.44 44.52
C TRP A 68 -6.61 78.60 43.98
N ARG A 69 -7.51 79.18 43.15
CA ARG A 69 -8.52 78.39 42.42
C ARG A 69 -7.88 77.44 41.42
N GLU A 70 -6.89 77.91 40.66
CA GLU A 70 -6.17 77.07 39.70
C GLU A 70 -5.43 75.93 40.41
N GLN A 71 -4.80 76.19 41.56
CA GLN A 71 -4.17 75.14 42.36
C GLN A 71 -5.19 74.14 42.94
N ALA A 72 -6.35 74.62 43.38
CA ALA A 72 -7.42 73.74 43.88
C ALA A 72 -8.04 72.88 42.77
N ASP A 73 -8.24 73.45 41.58
CA ASP A 73 -8.75 72.75 40.41
C ASP A 73 -7.73 71.71 39.91
N ASN A 74 -6.44 72.05 39.89
CA ASN A 74 -5.36 71.11 39.58
C ASN A 74 -5.26 69.96 40.61
N ALA A 75 -5.39 70.27 41.90
CA ALA A 75 -5.39 69.26 42.95
C ALA A 75 -6.59 68.31 42.83
N LYS A 76 -7.78 68.86 42.50
CA LYS A 76 -8.98 68.07 42.26
C LYS A 76 -8.84 67.18 41.02
N GLN A 77 -8.35 67.73 39.90
CA GLN A 77 -8.09 66.94 38.68
C GLN A 77 -7.09 65.80 38.94
N ASN A 78 -6.03 66.05 39.72
CA ASN A 78 -5.06 65.02 40.08
C ASN A 78 -5.67 63.95 41.01
N SER A 79 -6.54 64.35 41.95
CA SER A 79 -7.28 63.42 42.81
C SER A 79 -8.21 62.52 41.99
N ASP A 80 -9.01 63.11 41.10
CA ASP A 80 -9.95 62.39 40.24
C ASP A 80 -9.20 61.44 39.28
N ALA A 81 -8.05 61.87 38.75
CA ALA A 81 -7.18 61.04 37.92
C ALA A 81 -6.59 59.85 38.71
N LEU A 82 -6.19 60.07 39.97
CA LEU A 82 -5.66 59.02 40.83
C LEU A 82 -6.74 58.00 41.24
N GLU A 83 -7.95 58.47 41.58
CA GLU A 83 -9.08 57.58 41.86
C GLU A 83 -9.44 56.72 40.64
N LYS A 84 -9.46 57.33 39.45
CA LYS A 84 -9.65 56.59 38.19
C LYS A 84 -8.58 55.53 37.98
N GLN A 85 -7.30 55.87 38.19
CA GLN A 85 -6.19 54.92 38.04
C GLN A 85 -6.27 53.77 39.06
N VAL A 86 -6.67 54.05 40.31
CA VAL A 86 -6.87 53.02 41.34
C VAL A 86 -8.05 52.11 40.98
N HIS A 87 -9.12 52.65 40.42
CA HIS A 87 -10.28 51.88 39.97
C HIS A 87 -9.90 50.95 38.81
N GLU A 88 -9.21 51.45 37.79
CA GLU A 88 -8.72 50.66 36.64
C GLU A 88 -7.80 49.52 37.10
N ARG A 89 -6.82 49.79 37.96
CA ARG A 89 -5.94 48.73 38.52
C ARG A 89 -6.69 47.69 39.36
N THR A 90 -7.76 48.09 40.03
CA THR A 90 -8.59 47.15 40.80
C THR A 90 -9.37 46.24 39.86
N GLN A 91 -9.95 46.78 38.78
CA GLN A 91 -10.61 45.99 37.75
C GLN A 91 -9.65 45.01 37.04
N GLU A 92 -8.44 45.46 36.67
CA GLU A 92 -7.42 44.59 36.07
C GLU A 92 -7.03 43.44 37.00
N ARG A 93 -6.86 43.73 38.30
CA ARG A 93 -6.51 42.70 39.29
C ARG A 93 -7.63 41.69 39.47
N ASP A 94 -8.88 42.14 39.52
CA ASP A 94 -10.03 41.27 39.72
C ASP A 94 -10.28 40.41 38.46
N LEU A 95 -10.04 40.95 37.26
CA LEU A 95 -10.02 40.20 36.01
C LEU A 95 -8.90 39.14 35.99
N ALA A 96 -7.69 39.50 36.42
CA ALA A 96 -6.57 38.56 36.52
C ALA A 96 -6.86 37.42 37.52
N GLN A 97 -7.52 37.72 38.65
CA GLN A 97 -7.95 36.69 39.61
C GLN A 97 -9.04 35.78 39.04
N SER A 98 -10.01 36.35 38.32
CA SER A 98 -11.05 35.57 37.63
C SER A 98 -10.44 34.60 36.60
N ASN A 99 -9.52 35.10 35.75
CA ASN A 99 -8.81 34.29 34.76
C ASN A 99 -7.92 33.20 35.39
N ALA A 100 -7.28 33.50 36.51
CA ALA A 100 -6.50 32.50 37.25
C ALA A 100 -7.39 31.40 37.82
N ARG A 101 -8.60 31.75 38.30
CA ARG A 101 -9.57 30.79 38.83
C ARG A 101 -10.13 29.87 37.74
N THR A 102 -10.55 30.42 36.60
CA THR A 102 -11.01 29.61 35.46
C THR A 102 -9.92 28.70 34.90
N THR A 103 -8.67 29.18 34.88
CA THR A 103 -7.52 28.34 34.51
C THR A 103 -7.31 27.18 35.49
N LEU A 104 -7.50 27.42 36.80
CA LEU A 104 -7.38 26.37 37.82
C LEU A 104 -8.51 25.34 37.69
N GLU A 105 -9.76 25.78 37.53
CA GLU A 105 -10.93 24.91 37.34
C GLU A 105 -10.80 24.06 36.06
N SER A 106 -10.25 24.64 34.98
CA SER A 106 -9.92 23.90 33.75
C SER A 106 -8.85 22.82 33.97
N LYS A 107 -7.80 23.12 34.74
CA LYS A 107 -6.76 22.14 35.10
C LYS A 107 -7.31 21.02 35.96
N ASP A 108 -8.17 21.32 36.93
CA ASP A 108 -8.80 20.30 37.79
C ASP A 108 -9.71 19.38 36.97
N SER A 109 -10.46 19.93 36.00
CA SER A 109 -11.25 19.14 35.05
C SER A 109 -10.37 18.21 34.18
N MET A 110 -9.24 18.72 33.68
CA MET A 110 -8.28 17.93 32.91
C MET A 110 -7.66 16.80 33.75
N ILE A 111 -7.31 17.07 35.02
CA ILE A 111 -6.80 16.06 35.95
C ILE A 111 -7.85 14.98 36.22
N ALA A 112 -9.12 15.36 36.39
CA ALA A 112 -10.21 14.41 36.59
C ALA A 112 -10.38 13.48 35.37
N ASN A 113 -10.34 14.03 34.15
CA ASN A 113 -10.40 13.25 32.92
C ASN A 113 -9.21 12.28 32.80
N LEU A 114 -7.98 12.75 33.07
CA LEU A 114 -6.78 11.89 33.06
C LEU A 114 -6.87 10.75 34.09
N LYS A 115 -7.45 10.98 35.27
CA LYS A 115 -7.68 9.91 36.25
C LYS A 115 -8.68 8.87 35.74
N THR A 116 -9.76 9.29 35.09
CA THR A 116 -10.73 8.35 34.48
C THR A 116 -10.08 7.53 33.36
N GLN A 117 -9.25 8.14 32.52
CA GLN A 117 -8.49 7.43 31.48
C GLN A 117 -7.50 6.42 32.08
N LEU A 118 -6.79 6.80 33.15
CA LEU A 118 -5.87 5.90 33.86
C LEU A 118 -6.61 4.66 34.40
N GLN A 119 -7.78 4.84 35.02
CA GLN A 119 -8.60 3.74 35.54
C GLN A 119 -9.10 2.82 34.42
N ALA A 120 -9.47 3.37 33.26
CA ALA A 120 -9.86 2.58 32.10
C ALA A 120 -8.70 1.72 31.59
N LEU A 121 -7.50 2.29 31.49
CA LEU A 121 -6.28 1.57 31.09
C LEU A 121 -5.88 0.48 32.10
N GLU A 122 -6.04 0.72 33.40
CA GLU A 122 -5.78 -0.30 34.43
C GLU A 122 -6.75 -1.48 34.31
N LYS A 123 -8.04 -1.21 34.00
CA LYS A 123 -9.04 -2.24 33.75
C LYS A 123 -8.72 -3.04 32.49
N GLU A 124 -8.31 -2.37 31.41
CA GLU A 124 -7.91 -3.01 30.15
C GLU A 124 -6.67 -3.89 30.35
N LYS A 125 -5.66 -3.40 31.08
CA LYS A 125 -4.47 -4.17 31.48
C LYS A 125 -4.84 -5.45 32.25
N SER A 126 -5.82 -5.38 33.15
CA SER A 126 -6.31 -6.57 33.88
C SER A 126 -6.95 -7.59 32.94
N HIS A 127 -7.78 -7.13 31.99
CA HIS A 127 -8.43 -8.01 31.02
C HIS A 127 -7.41 -8.67 30.07
N LEU A 128 -6.42 -7.92 29.59
CA LEU A 128 -5.30 -8.44 28.80
C LEU A 128 -4.52 -9.52 29.56
N LYS A 129 -4.26 -9.31 30.86
CA LYS A 129 -3.56 -10.30 31.70
C LYS A 129 -4.34 -11.62 31.77
N GLU A 130 -5.65 -11.56 31.97
CA GLU A 130 -6.51 -12.75 32.00
C GLU A 130 -6.57 -13.46 30.62
N SER A 131 -6.59 -12.68 29.53
CA SER A 131 -6.55 -13.22 28.16
C SER A 131 -5.25 -13.96 27.88
N ILE A 132 -4.11 -13.38 28.26
CA ILE A 132 -2.78 -14.00 28.09
C ILE A 132 -2.69 -15.30 28.90
N GLU A 133 -3.23 -15.33 30.12
CA GLU A 133 -3.25 -16.54 30.95
C GLU A 133 -4.11 -17.66 30.34
N LYS A 134 -5.24 -17.32 29.72
CA LYS A 134 -6.07 -18.27 28.96
C LYS A 134 -5.35 -18.81 27.73
N GLU A 135 -4.69 -17.96 26.95
CA GLU A 135 -3.91 -18.39 25.78
C GLU A 135 -2.71 -19.25 26.16
N HIS A 136 -2.02 -18.92 27.25
CA HIS A 136 -0.93 -19.73 27.78
C HIS A 136 -1.41 -21.14 28.13
N LYS A 137 -2.54 -21.25 28.86
CA LYS A 137 -3.15 -22.54 29.20
C LYS A 137 -3.54 -23.35 27.95
N HIS A 138 -4.12 -22.69 26.95
CA HIS A 138 -4.47 -23.35 25.68
C HIS A 138 -3.21 -23.84 24.94
N THR A 139 -2.13 -23.06 24.96
CA THR A 139 -0.85 -23.45 24.34
C THR A 139 -0.23 -24.66 25.04
N GLU A 140 -0.31 -24.75 26.36
CA GLU A 140 0.13 -25.94 27.11
C GLU A 140 -0.71 -27.18 26.76
N GLU A 141 -2.01 -27.04 26.53
CA GLU A 141 -2.88 -28.14 26.07
C GLU A 141 -2.49 -28.60 24.66
N LEU A 142 -2.21 -27.68 23.73
CA LEU A 142 -1.74 -28.00 22.38
C LEU A 142 -0.36 -28.69 22.39
N LEU A 143 0.54 -28.29 23.29
CA LEU A 143 1.84 -28.95 23.45
C LEU A 143 1.66 -30.41 23.91
N LYS A 144 0.76 -30.67 24.86
CA LYS A 144 0.42 -32.04 25.28
C LYS A 144 -0.18 -32.89 24.15
N GLN A 145 -1.04 -32.29 23.33
CA GLN A 145 -1.59 -32.97 22.15
C GLN A 145 -0.50 -33.30 21.12
N LYS A 146 0.43 -32.36 20.88
CA LYS A 146 1.57 -32.57 19.99
C LYS A 146 2.44 -33.74 20.46
N GLU A 147 2.79 -33.80 21.74
CA GLU A 147 3.56 -34.92 22.31
C GLU A 147 2.82 -36.26 22.16
N SER A 148 1.49 -36.28 22.32
CA SER A 148 0.67 -37.47 22.07
C SER A 148 0.77 -37.94 20.61
N ILE A 149 0.64 -37.01 19.66
CA ILE A 149 0.72 -37.31 18.22
C ILE A 149 2.12 -37.79 17.83
N GLU A 150 3.18 -37.18 18.38
CA GLU A 150 4.56 -37.62 18.13
C GLU A 150 4.81 -39.06 18.61
N ASN A 151 4.20 -39.45 19.74
CA ASN A 151 4.26 -40.83 20.23
C ASN A 151 3.48 -41.81 19.34
N GLU A 152 2.29 -41.42 18.85
CA GLU A 152 1.52 -42.23 17.90
C GLU A 152 2.26 -42.41 16.56
N LEU A 153 2.90 -41.35 16.06
CA LEU A 153 3.69 -41.39 14.83
C LEU A 153 4.88 -42.33 14.97
N LYS A 154 5.59 -42.28 16.11
CA LYS A 154 6.68 -43.21 16.42
C LYS A 154 6.21 -44.66 16.47
N HIS A 155 5.02 -44.93 17.00
CA HIS A 155 4.43 -46.27 16.98
C HIS A 155 4.08 -46.73 15.56
N ALA A 156 3.52 -45.84 14.73
CA ALA A 156 3.20 -46.14 13.33
C ALA A 156 4.46 -46.45 12.50
N GLU A 157 5.56 -45.73 12.72
CA GLU A 157 6.86 -46.01 12.08
C GLU A 157 7.39 -47.41 12.46
N GLU A 158 7.18 -47.85 13.69
CA GLU A 158 7.58 -49.19 14.14
C GLU A 158 6.73 -50.29 13.47
N LEU A 159 5.43 -50.06 13.31
CA LEU A 159 4.55 -50.97 12.56
C LEU A 159 4.93 -51.05 11.07
N LEU A 160 5.34 -49.96 10.45
CA LEU A 160 5.84 -49.96 9.07
C LEU A 160 7.11 -50.82 8.92
N LYS A 161 8.05 -50.73 9.86
CA LYS A 161 9.26 -51.58 9.88
C LYS A 161 8.90 -53.07 10.03
N GLN A 162 7.92 -53.39 10.87
CA GLN A 162 7.41 -54.76 11.01
C GLN A 162 6.79 -55.26 9.70
N LYS A 163 5.99 -54.42 9.02
CA LYS A 163 5.40 -54.75 7.73
C LYS A 163 6.47 -55.05 6.67
N GLU A 164 7.49 -54.20 6.54
CA GLU A 164 8.60 -54.43 5.60
C GLU A 164 9.34 -55.74 5.90
N SER A 165 9.54 -56.08 7.18
CA SER A 165 10.14 -57.36 7.59
C SER A 165 9.28 -58.55 7.16
N ILE A 166 7.94 -58.45 7.27
CA ILE A 166 7.01 -59.50 6.84
C ILE A 166 7.01 -59.65 5.31
N GLU A 167 6.99 -58.55 4.57
CA GLU A 167 7.04 -58.57 3.10
C GLU A 167 8.33 -59.23 2.59
N ASN A 168 9.46 -58.97 3.24
CA ASN A 168 10.73 -59.63 2.92
C ASN A 168 10.71 -61.14 3.24
N ALA A 169 10.09 -61.54 4.36
CA ALA A 169 9.91 -62.95 4.71
C ALA A 169 9.01 -63.69 3.70
N LEU A 170 7.93 -63.03 3.23
CA LEU A 170 7.05 -63.58 2.19
C LEU A 170 7.79 -63.77 0.86
N LYS A 171 8.55 -62.78 0.39
CA LYS A 171 9.39 -62.90 -0.81
C LYS A 171 10.38 -64.06 -0.71
N HIS A 172 10.96 -64.28 0.47
CA HIS A 172 11.84 -65.42 0.71
C HIS A 172 11.10 -66.76 0.66
N ALA A 173 9.91 -66.85 1.27
CA ALA A 173 9.07 -68.05 1.22
C ALA A 173 8.64 -68.40 -0.22
N GLU A 174 8.26 -67.41 -1.03
CA GLU A 174 7.93 -67.62 -2.46
C GLU A 174 9.12 -68.17 -3.25
N LYS A 175 10.34 -67.69 -2.95
CA LYS A 175 11.57 -68.20 -3.58
C LYS A 175 11.81 -69.68 -3.23
N LEU A 176 11.62 -70.05 -1.96
CA LEU A 176 11.75 -71.45 -1.52
C LEU A 176 10.69 -72.35 -2.18
N LEU A 177 9.46 -71.85 -2.35
CA LEU A 177 8.38 -72.61 -3.00
C LEU A 177 8.71 -72.90 -4.47
N LYS A 178 9.23 -71.91 -5.21
CA LYS A 178 9.72 -72.11 -6.59
C LYS A 178 10.88 -73.11 -6.67
N GLN A 179 11.80 -73.10 -5.69
CA GLN A 179 12.87 -74.09 -5.63
C GLN A 179 12.33 -75.50 -5.41
N LYS A 180 11.34 -75.65 -4.51
CA LYS A 180 10.67 -76.93 -4.27
C LYS A 180 9.99 -77.47 -5.54
N GLU A 181 9.25 -76.63 -6.26
CA GLU A 181 8.62 -77.01 -7.54
C GLU A 181 9.65 -77.43 -8.60
N SER A 182 10.81 -76.77 -8.64
CA SER A 182 11.92 -77.15 -9.54
C SER A 182 12.45 -78.54 -9.20
N ILE A 183 12.68 -78.82 -7.91
CA ILE A 183 13.15 -80.12 -7.42
C ILE A 183 12.12 -81.22 -7.69
N GLU A 184 10.84 -80.96 -7.48
CA GLU A 184 9.76 -81.92 -7.79
C GLU A 184 9.70 -82.26 -9.29
N LYS A 185 9.93 -81.27 -10.17
CA LYS A 185 10.04 -81.50 -11.62
C LYS A 185 11.26 -82.33 -11.98
N GLU A 186 12.42 -82.05 -11.40
CA GLU A 186 13.66 -82.82 -11.59
C GLU A 186 13.50 -84.27 -11.10
N HIS A 187 12.85 -84.45 -9.95
CA HIS A 187 12.55 -85.78 -9.42
C HIS A 187 11.64 -86.57 -10.36
N LYS A 188 10.54 -85.96 -10.82
CA LYS A 188 9.62 -86.59 -11.78
C LYS A 188 10.31 -86.94 -13.10
N HIS A 189 11.16 -86.04 -13.61
CA HIS A 189 11.96 -86.31 -14.81
C HIS A 189 12.94 -87.48 -14.60
N SER A 190 13.57 -87.54 -13.42
CA SER A 190 14.47 -88.64 -13.06
C SER A 190 13.72 -89.98 -12.96
N GLU A 191 12.51 -90.00 -12.39
CA GLU A 191 11.64 -91.18 -12.37
C GLU A 191 11.22 -91.64 -13.78
N GLU A 192 10.91 -90.70 -14.68
CA GLU A 192 10.61 -91.01 -16.09
C GLU A 192 11.83 -91.61 -16.81
N LEU A 193 13.03 -91.06 -16.58
CA LEU A 193 14.28 -91.60 -17.15
C LEU A 193 14.59 -93.01 -16.64
N VAL A 194 14.31 -93.31 -15.36
CA VAL A 194 14.45 -94.67 -14.82
C VAL A 194 13.47 -95.63 -15.50
N LYS A 195 12.19 -95.26 -15.64
CA LYS A 195 11.19 -96.06 -16.37
C LYS A 195 11.57 -96.25 -17.84
N GLN A 196 12.17 -95.24 -18.47
CA GLN A 196 12.61 -95.31 -19.85
C GLN A 196 13.82 -96.26 -20.00
N LYS A 197 14.75 -96.25 -19.05
CA LYS A 197 15.86 -97.19 -18.99
C LYS A 197 15.39 -98.65 -18.79
N ASP A 198 14.42 -98.88 -17.90
CA ASP A 198 13.82 -100.21 -17.70
C ASP A 198 13.09 -100.71 -18.97
N ASN A 199 12.42 -99.81 -19.68
CA ASN A 199 11.78 -100.10 -20.96
C ASN A 199 12.80 -100.33 -22.08
N ASP A 200 13.94 -99.64 -22.09
CA ASP A 200 14.99 -99.82 -23.08
C ASP A 200 15.81 -101.10 -22.86
N GLU A 201 16.00 -101.52 -21.60
CA GLU A 201 16.52 -102.86 -21.27
C GLU A 201 15.53 -103.96 -21.69
N THR A 202 14.22 -103.75 -21.50
CA THR A 202 13.16 -104.67 -21.98
C THR A 202 13.04 -104.68 -23.52
N LYS A 203 13.30 -103.54 -24.18
CA LYS A 203 13.34 -103.44 -25.65
C LYS A 203 14.60 -104.09 -26.22
N ASN A 204 15.77 -103.98 -25.58
CA ASN A 204 16.97 -104.67 -26.04
C ASN A 204 16.87 -106.19 -25.89
N GLN A 205 16.13 -106.70 -24.90
CA GLN A 205 15.84 -108.13 -24.78
C GLN A 205 14.85 -108.65 -25.85
N ASN A 206 13.98 -107.78 -26.36
CA ASN A 206 13.04 -108.11 -27.44
C ASN A 206 13.58 -107.77 -28.85
N ARG A 207 14.67 -107.00 -28.95
CA ARG A 207 15.31 -106.62 -30.22
C ARG A 207 16.15 -107.75 -30.83
N ASP A 208 16.55 -108.74 -30.03
CA ASP A 208 17.21 -109.95 -30.52
C ASP A 208 16.23 -110.96 -31.15
N ASN A 209 14.91 -110.78 -31.01
CA ASN A 209 13.89 -111.76 -31.44
C ASN A 209 12.96 -111.33 -32.60
N ALA A 210 13.07 -110.12 -33.12
CA ALA A 210 12.29 -109.65 -34.28
C ALA A 210 13.21 -108.83 -35.20
N LYS A 211 14.25 -109.45 -35.76
CA LYS A 211 14.26 -110.09 -37.10
C LYS A 211 13.74 -109.18 -38.20
N ASN A 212 14.52 -109.17 -39.29
CA ASN A 212 14.09 -109.30 -40.68
C ASN A 212 12.78 -108.62 -41.10
N GLN A 213 12.87 -107.81 -42.17
CA GLN A 213 11.81 -107.15 -42.95
C GLN A 213 11.66 -105.66 -42.63
N ASP A 214 11.40 -104.76 -43.56
CA ASP A 214 11.60 -104.71 -45.01
C ASP A 214 11.52 -103.22 -45.38
N ASN A 215 12.34 -102.84 -46.36
CA ASN A 215 12.05 -101.90 -47.46
C ASN A 215 10.96 -100.80 -47.37
N ALA A 216 11.40 -99.58 -47.74
CA ALA A 216 10.82 -98.69 -48.76
C ALA A 216 9.83 -97.54 -48.39
N LYS A 217 10.19 -96.32 -48.91
CA LYS A 217 9.33 -95.25 -49.50
C LYS A 217 8.35 -94.52 -48.56
N GLN A 218 7.87 -93.29 -48.74
CA GLN A 218 8.06 -92.13 -49.62
C GLN A 218 7.21 -90.95 -49.03
N ASN A 219 7.61 -89.71 -49.33
CA ASN A 219 6.79 -88.54 -49.72
C ASN A 219 5.78 -87.80 -48.80
N HIS A 220 5.83 -86.45 -48.98
CA HIS A 220 4.70 -85.47 -49.10
C HIS A 220 4.02 -84.98 -47.80
N SER A 221 3.47 -83.76 -47.63
CA SER A 221 3.11 -82.65 -48.53
C SER A 221 2.55 -81.42 -47.74
N LYS A 222 2.79 -80.20 -48.26
CA LYS A 222 1.95 -78.97 -48.43
C LYS A 222 1.14 -78.24 -47.33
N ASP A 223 1.18 -76.90 -47.48
CA ASP A 223 0.12 -75.85 -47.53
C ASP A 223 -0.92 -75.74 -46.40
N THR A 224 -1.24 -74.56 -45.84
CA THR A 224 -2.10 -73.47 -46.41
C THR A 224 -2.06 -72.21 -45.48
N SER A 225 -1.96 -70.95 -45.96
CA SER A 225 -3.01 -69.96 -46.37
C SER A 225 -4.14 -69.72 -45.32
N ALA A 226 -4.75 -68.56 -45.03
CA ALA A 226 -5.06 -67.29 -45.73
C ALA A 226 -5.50 -66.20 -44.69
N ASN A 227 -5.26 -64.88 -44.84
CA ASN A 227 -6.03 -63.82 -45.54
C ASN A 227 -7.31 -63.29 -44.83
N VAL A 228 -7.41 -61.97 -44.54
CA VAL A 228 -8.68 -61.17 -44.43
C VAL A 228 -8.42 -59.68 -44.80
N GLN A 229 -9.18 -59.18 -45.79
CA GLN A 229 -9.39 -57.80 -46.26
C GLN A 229 -10.56 -57.12 -45.49
N GLN A 230 -10.47 -55.85 -45.05
CA GLN A 230 -10.85 -54.57 -45.70
C GLN A 230 -12.38 -54.20 -45.62
N PRO A 231 -12.86 -52.99 -46.02
CA PRO A 231 -13.26 -51.85 -45.15
C PRO A 231 -14.75 -51.43 -45.27
N ASN A 232 -15.17 -50.32 -44.63
CA ASN A 232 -16.30 -49.48 -45.11
C ASN A 232 -16.26 -48.01 -44.61
N THR A 233 -16.65 -47.14 -45.53
CA THR A 233 -16.89 -45.68 -45.54
C THR A 233 -18.24 -45.27 -44.95
N GLU A 234 -18.39 -44.03 -44.46
CA GLU A 234 -19.59 -43.22 -44.72
C GLU A 234 -19.36 -41.71 -44.52
N THR A 235 -19.89 -40.95 -45.49
CA THR A 235 -19.90 -39.50 -45.69
C THR A 235 -21.24 -38.90 -45.26
N GLY A 236 -21.26 -37.67 -44.75
CA GLY A 236 -22.49 -36.89 -44.53
C GLY A 236 -22.29 -35.41 -44.87
N THR A 237 -23.18 -34.89 -45.71
CA THR A 237 -23.29 -33.51 -46.21
C THR A 237 -24.74 -33.02 -46.11
N GLU A 238 -24.92 -31.68 -46.11
CA GLU A 238 -26.16 -30.86 -46.19
C GLU A 238 -26.92 -30.63 -44.85
N GLU A 239 -27.34 -29.42 -44.47
CA GLU A 239 -28.28 -28.53 -45.17
C GLU A 239 -28.20 -27.04 -44.72
N VAL A 240 -28.66 -26.14 -45.61
CA VAL A 240 -28.80 -24.68 -45.53
C VAL A 240 -30.23 -24.30 -45.12
N LYS A 241 -30.45 -23.29 -44.25
CA LYS A 241 -31.69 -22.45 -44.25
C LYS A 241 -31.47 -20.98 -43.84
N THR A 242 -32.25 -20.15 -44.53
CA THR A 242 -32.27 -18.68 -44.70
C THR A 242 -33.14 -17.88 -43.71
N ALA A 243 -32.66 -16.66 -43.42
CA ALA A 243 -33.32 -15.34 -43.24
C ALA A 243 -34.77 -15.18 -42.74
N THR A 244 -34.98 -14.21 -41.83
CA THR A 244 -36.08 -13.22 -41.93
C THR A 244 -35.82 -11.95 -41.12
N SER A 245 -35.96 -10.78 -41.76
CA SER A 245 -35.97 -9.43 -41.18
C SER A 245 -37.40 -8.98 -40.84
N LYS A 246 -37.57 -8.10 -39.84
CA LYS A 246 -38.71 -7.18 -39.73
C LYS A 246 -38.31 -5.85 -39.08
N ASP A 247 -38.90 -4.79 -39.61
CA ASP A 247 -38.64 -3.36 -39.41
C ASP A 247 -38.93 -2.79 -38.00
N PRO A 248 -38.37 -1.61 -37.67
CA PRO A 248 -38.62 -0.90 -36.41
C PRO A 248 -39.77 0.13 -36.49
N GLN A 249 -40.49 0.31 -35.39
CA GLN A 249 -41.39 1.45 -35.14
C GLN A 249 -40.74 2.50 -34.22
N PRO A 250 -40.96 3.81 -34.44
CA PRO A 250 -40.49 4.88 -33.57
C PRO A 250 -41.60 5.43 -32.65
N ASN A 251 -41.25 5.76 -31.41
CA ASN A 251 -41.89 6.77 -30.54
C ASN A 251 -41.03 6.94 -29.27
N SER A 252 -40.21 8.00 -29.17
CA SER A 252 -40.51 9.33 -28.61
C SER A 252 -40.61 9.40 -27.07
N LYS A 253 -39.55 9.86 -26.37
CA LYS A 253 -39.44 11.20 -25.76
C LYS A 253 -38.43 11.25 -24.59
N ALA A 254 -37.63 12.32 -24.64
CA ALA A 254 -36.85 12.96 -23.57
C ALA A 254 -35.53 12.28 -23.14
N GLU A 255 -34.60 12.14 -24.08
CA GLU A 255 -33.18 11.91 -23.78
C GLU A 255 -32.45 13.25 -23.67
N ALA A 256 -31.62 13.35 -22.62
CA ALA A 256 -30.59 14.37 -22.53
C ALA A 256 -29.76 14.35 -23.82
N LEU A 257 -29.22 15.51 -24.23
CA LEU A 257 -28.36 15.64 -25.39
C LEU A 257 -27.04 14.89 -25.12
N GLU A 258 -27.08 13.56 -25.07
CA GLU A 258 -25.92 12.69 -25.12
C GLU A 258 -25.25 13.04 -26.45
N SER A 259 -24.12 13.74 -26.36
CA SER A 259 -23.15 13.80 -27.45
C SER A 259 -23.09 12.39 -28.05
N ASN A 260 -23.50 12.25 -29.31
CA ASN A 260 -23.40 11.01 -30.08
C ASN A 260 -21.90 10.73 -30.32
N THR A 261 -21.19 10.45 -29.24
CA THR A 261 -19.84 9.96 -29.24
C THR A 261 -19.86 8.66 -30.02
N ALA A 262 -19.17 8.63 -31.15
CA ALA A 262 -19.05 7.42 -31.95
C ALA A 262 -18.36 6.33 -31.10
N LYS A 263 -19.15 5.34 -30.67
CA LYS A 263 -18.64 4.13 -30.05
C LYS A 263 -17.89 3.32 -31.10
N VAL A 264 -16.64 2.99 -30.83
CA VAL A 264 -15.81 2.16 -31.73
C VAL A 264 -15.64 0.78 -31.10
N GLU A 265 -16.22 -0.25 -31.71
CA GLU A 265 -16.10 -1.64 -31.23
C GLU A 265 -14.64 -2.10 -31.20
N ILE A 266 -14.27 -2.79 -30.12
CA ILE A 266 -12.94 -3.37 -29.93
C ILE A 266 -13.01 -4.88 -30.18
N ALA A 267 -12.09 -5.38 -30.99
CA ALA A 267 -11.98 -6.81 -31.27
C ALA A 267 -11.60 -7.60 -29.99
N HIS A 268 -12.56 -8.34 -29.43
CA HIS A 268 -12.34 -9.24 -28.29
C HIS A 268 -11.67 -10.55 -28.72
N ASN A 269 -11.05 -11.23 -27.76
CA ASN A 269 -10.45 -12.55 -27.92
C ASN A 269 -11.51 -13.64 -27.64
N PRO A 270 -11.99 -14.38 -28.65
CA PRO A 270 -13.03 -15.40 -28.44
C PRO A 270 -12.54 -16.58 -27.60
N ASP A 271 -11.23 -16.82 -27.56
CA ASP A 271 -10.61 -17.91 -26.78
C ASP A 271 -10.31 -17.49 -25.33
N GLY A 272 -10.68 -16.28 -24.93
CA GLY A 272 -10.46 -15.76 -23.59
C GLY A 272 -11.29 -16.51 -22.55
N SER A 273 -10.74 -16.79 -21.37
CA SER A 273 -11.45 -17.47 -20.27
C SER A 273 -12.72 -16.74 -19.82
N MET A 274 -12.78 -15.43 -20.07
CA MET A 274 -13.92 -14.56 -19.79
C MET A 274 -14.61 -14.04 -21.06
N ALA A 275 -14.31 -14.58 -22.24
CA ALA A 275 -14.94 -14.12 -23.50
C ALA A 275 -16.46 -14.20 -23.43
N SER A 276 -17.01 -15.26 -22.84
CA SER A 276 -18.45 -15.45 -22.65
C SER A 276 -19.08 -14.53 -21.61
N ASP A 277 -18.27 -13.92 -20.73
CA ASP A 277 -18.72 -13.03 -19.65
C ASP A 277 -18.89 -11.57 -20.12
N ILE A 278 -18.33 -11.22 -21.27
CA ILE A 278 -18.36 -9.87 -21.86
C ILE A 278 -19.59 -9.72 -22.75
N SER A 279 -20.38 -8.69 -22.53
CA SER A 279 -21.50 -8.33 -23.42
C SER A 279 -21.06 -7.40 -24.55
N SER A 280 -20.19 -6.43 -24.25
CA SER A 280 -19.64 -5.50 -25.24
C SER A 280 -18.29 -4.94 -24.79
N MET A 281 -17.48 -4.51 -25.75
CA MET A 281 -16.23 -3.82 -25.48
C MET A 281 -15.99 -2.75 -26.55
N TYR A 282 -15.91 -1.49 -26.14
CA TYR A 282 -15.79 -0.38 -27.07
C TYR A 282 -14.93 0.75 -26.54
N HIS A 283 -14.43 1.55 -27.49
CA HIS A 283 -13.63 2.74 -27.26
C HIS A 283 -14.49 4.00 -27.46
N LEU A 284 -14.29 4.99 -26.58
CA LEU A 284 -14.87 6.33 -26.65
C LEU A 284 -13.72 7.33 -26.88
N PRO A 285 -13.37 7.65 -28.15
CA PRO A 285 -12.16 8.42 -28.47
C PRO A 285 -12.13 9.81 -27.86
N ASP A 286 -13.25 10.52 -27.87
CA ASP A 286 -13.41 11.88 -27.34
C ASP A 286 -13.33 11.95 -25.81
N GLN A 287 -13.56 10.84 -25.11
CA GLN A 287 -13.48 10.74 -23.66
C GLN A 287 -12.18 10.10 -23.18
N SER A 288 -11.33 9.61 -24.09
CA SER A 288 -10.15 8.81 -23.74
C SER A 288 -10.46 7.64 -22.81
N LYS A 289 -11.52 6.89 -23.14
CA LYS A 289 -12.02 5.77 -22.34
C LYS A 289 -12.19 4.50 -23.16
N VAL A 290 -11.88 3.37 -22.54
CA VAL A 290 -12.26 2.04 -22.99
C VAL A 290 -13.29 1.49 -22.01
N VAL A 291 -14.40 0.97 -22.52
CA VAL A 291 -15.50 0.43 -21.72
C VAL A 291 -15.60 -1.07 -21.98
N VAL A 292 -15.67 -1.85 -20.90
CA VAL A 292 -15.94 -3.29 -20.90
C VAL A 292 -17.25 -3.49 -20.15
N GLU A 293 -18.29 -3.91 -20.86
CA GLU A 293 -19.57 -4.26 -20.24
C GLU A 293 -19.61 -5.77 -20.02
N LEU A 294 -19.88 -6.17 -18.78
CA LEU A 294 -20.05 -7.56 -18.42
C LEU A 294 -21.53 -7.92 -18.45
N ARG A 295 -21.81 -9.19 -18.73
CA ARG A 295 -23.17 -9.72 -18.60
C ARG A 295 -23.60 -9.74 -17.14
N SER A 296 -24.90 -9.66 -16.91
CA SER A 296 -25.48 -9.77 -15.56
C SER A 296 -25.22 -11.12 -14.89
N ASP A 297 -25.03 -12.17 -15.70
CA ASP A 297 -24.70 -13.53 -15.29
C ASP A 297 -23.22 -13.88 -15.46
N ALA A 298 -22.34 -12.88 -15.62
CA ALA A 298 -20.91 -13.09 -15.73
C ALA A 298 -20.35 -13.86 -14.52
N ARG A 299 -19.52 -14.88 -14.79
CA ARG A 299 -18.88 -15.68 -13.72
C ARG A 299 -18.00 -14.84 -12.80
N CYS A 300 -17.37 -13.81 -13.36
CA CYS A 300 -16.56 -12.83 -12.66
C CYS A 300 -17.26 -11.48 -12.72
N PRO A 301 -18.11 -11.13 -11.74
CA PRO A 301 -18.88 -9.90 -11.77
C PRO A 301 -18.02 -8.66 -11.48
N ARG A 302 -16.81 -8.81 -10.93
CA ARG A 302 -15.90 -7.69 -10.60
C ARG A 302 -14.44 -8.04 -10.92
N PRO A 303 -14.08 -8.32 -12.17
CA PRO A 303 -12.72 -8.75 -12.49
C PRO A 303 -11.73 -7.61 -12.27
N TYR A 304 -10.51 -7.95 -11.82
CA TYR A 304 -9.38 -7.03 -11.85
C TYR A 304 -8.78 -7.01 -13.25
N LEU A 305 -8.98 -5.88 -13.94
CA LEU A 305 -8.43 -5.66 -15.29
C LEU A 305 -7.09 -4.94 -15.24
N VAL A 306 -6.15 -5.40 -16.07
CA VAL A 306 -4.95 -4.66 -16.44
C VAL A 306 -5.10 -4.28 -17.90
N GLY A 307 -5.09 -2.98 -18.18
CA GLY A 307 -5.16 -2.45 -19.53
C GLY A 307 -3.85 -1.76 -19.88
N ARG A 308 -3.32 -1.97 -21.08
CA ARG A 308 -2.16 -1.24 -21.60
C ARG A 308 -2.43 -0.77 -23.03
N LEU A 309 -2.04 0.48 -23.29
CA LEU A 309 -1.84 1.00 -24.64
C LEU A 309 -0.36 0.95 -24.98
N SER A 310 -0.06 0.45 -26.18
CA SER A 310 1.29 0.48 -26.76
C SER A 310 1.25 1.02 -28.18
N GLY A 311 2.14 1.95 -28.49
CA GLY A 311 2.06 2.74 -29.72
C GLY A 311 3.14 3.82 -29.73
N PRO A 312 2.80 5.07 -30.08
CA PRO A 312 3.66 6.24 -29.88
C PRO A 312 4.14 6.41 -28.42
N ALA A 313 3.35 5.93 -27.45
CA ALA A 313 3.72 5.90 -26.03
C ALA A 313 3.22 4.61 -25.33
N LEU A 314 3.74 4.33 -24.13
CA LEU A 314 3.20 3.30 -23.23
C LEU A 314 2.39 3.94 -22.11
N VAL A 315 1.17 3.47 -21.95
CA VAL A 315 0.25 3.95 -20.90
C VAL A 315 -0.52 2.76 -20.33
N ARG A 316 -0.70 2.77 -19.01
CA ARG A 316 -1.61 1.85 -18.32
C ARG A 316 -2.98 2.50 -18.17
N LEU A 317 -4.04 1.75 -18.45
CA LEU A 317 -5.41 2.21 -18.22
C LEU A 317 -5.70 2.28 -16.71
N ALA A 318 -6.35 3.36 -16.29
CA ALA A 318 -6.89 3.53 -14.95
C ALA A 318 -8.34 3.04 -14.93
N TRP A 319 -8.57 1.89 -14.30
CA TRP A 319 -9.89 1.25 -14.26
C TRP A 319 -10.75 1.78 -13.12
N THR A 320 -12.02 2.01 -13.45
CA THR A 320 -13.09 2.34 -12.51
C THR A 320 -14.28 1.42 -12.77
N TRP A 321 -15.07 1.18 -11.72
CA TRP A 321 -16.24 0.31 -11.77
C TRP A 321 -17.51 1.14 -11.57
N SER A 322 -18.57 0.75 -12.26
CA SER A 322 -19.92 1.26 -12.01
C SER A 322 -20.93 0.13 -12.04
N SER A 323 -21.87 0.14 -11.09
CA SER A 323 -23.06 -0.71 -11.14
C SER A 323 -23.83 -0.40 -12.41
N GLY A 324 -24.18 -1.43 -13.18
CA GLY A 324 -25.13 -1.30 -14.26
C GLY A 324 -26.52 -0.87 -13.77
N ASN A 325 -27.31 -0.21 -14.62
CA ASN A 325 -28.69 0.15 -14.33
C ASN A 325 -29.59 -1.10 -14.36
N GLY A 326 -29.92 -1.65 -13.18
CA GLY A 326 -31.06 -2.56 -12.92
C GLY A 326 -31.02 -3.98 -13.50
N ASN A 327 -30.52 -4.15 -14.73
CA ASN A 327 -30.43 -5.42 -15.46
C ASN A 327 -29.09 -5.60 -16.20
N SER A 328 -28.31 -4.54 -16.40
CA SER A 328 -26.97 -4.65 -17.00
C SER A 328 -25.98 -5.16 -15.95
N GLY A 329 -25.06 -6.04 -16.36
CA GLY A 329 -23.96 -6.45 -15.50
C GLY A 329 -23.02 -5.28 -15.17
N SER A 330 -21.93 -5.61 -14.51
CA SER A 330 -20.90 -4.63 -14.14
C SER A 330 -20.30 -3.95 -15.36
N VAL A 331 -20.13 -2.63 -15.28
CA VAL A 331 -19.44 -1.85 -16.31
C VAL A 331 -18.08 -1.42 -15.78
N MET A 332 -17.03 -1.71 -16.55
CA MET A 332 -15.67 -1.31 -16.24
C MET A 332 -15.18 -0.28 -17.25
N THR A 333 -14.73 0.87 -16.75
CA THR A 333 -14.24 1.98 -17.57
C THR A 333 -12.76 2.22 -17.29
N GLY A 334 -11.93 1.97 -18.30
CA GLY A 334 -10.50 2.24 -18.30
C GLY A 334 -10.21 3.59 -18.95
N SER A 335 -9.80 4.57 -18.16
CA SER A 335 -9.39 5.89 -18.66
C SER A 335 -7.90 5.90 -18.98
N TYR A 336 -7.49 6.69 -19.98
CA TYR A 336 -6.08 6.83 -20.32
C TYR A 336 -5.72 8.29 -20.65
N ASN A 337 -4.43 8.62 -20.51
CA ASN A 337 -3.85 9.88 -20.97
C ASN A 337 -2.59 9.55 -21.76
N VAL A 338 -2.51 9.96 -23.03
CA VAL A 338 -1.36 9.74 -23.92
C VAL A 338 -0.86 11.08 -24.46
N PRO A 339 0.46 11.23 -24.71
CA PRO A 339 1.03 12.50 -25.15
C PRO A 339 0.83 12.77 -26.64
N ASP A 340 0.66 11.73 -27.46
CA ASP A 340 0.62 11.85 -28.91
C ASP A 340 -0.65 11.18 -29.49
N ASN A 341 -1.06 11.66 -30.66
CA ASN A 341 -2.09 11.03 -31.47
C ASN A 341 -1.54 9.82 -32.22
N GLY A 342 -2.41 8.88 -32.56
CA GLY A 342 -2.07 7.77 -33.44
C GLY A 342 -2.77 6.47 -33.10
N GLU A 343 -2.33 5.40 -33.76
CA GLU A 343 -2.79 4.05 -33.48
C GLU A 343 -2.05 3.50 -32.24
N TYR A 344 -2.84 3.00 -31.29
CA TYR A 344 -2.34 2.30 -30.10
C TYR A 344 -2.90 0.88 -30.08
N PHE A 345 -2.04 -0.12 -29.96
CA PHE A 345 -2.44 -1.47 -29.65
C PHE A 345 -2.95 -1.54 -28.21
N LEU A 346 -4.12 -2.16 -28.04
CA LEU A 346 -4.82 -2.28 -26.77
C LEU A 346 -4.75 -3.72 -26.26
N GLU A 347 -4.10 -3.90 -25.13
CA GLU A 347 -4.13 -5.14 -24.36
C GLU A 347 -5.03 -4.96 -23.13
N ILE A 348 -5.99 -5.86 -22.94
CA ILE A 348 -6.74 -5.99 -21.68
C ILE A 348 -6.62 -7.42 -21.19
N LEU A 349 -6.16 -7.56 -19.95
CA LEU A 349 -6.03 -8.83 -19.25
C LEU A 349 -6.89 -8.83 -18.00
N VAL A 350 -7.50 -9.97 -17.72
CA VAL A 350 -8.04 -10.31 -16.40
C VAL A 350 -6.93 -10.98 -15.62
N VAL A 351 -6.63 -10.46 -14.44
CA VAL A 351 -5.66 -11.10 -13.52
C VAL A 351 -6.37 -11.80 -12.37
N HIS A 352 -7.51 -11.27 -11.92
CA HIS A 352 -8.32 -11.91 -10.87
C HIS A 352 -9.81 -11.76 -11.18
N CYS A 353 -10.60 -12.75 -10.78
CA CYS A 353 -12.05 -12.75 -10.95
C CYS A 353 -12.76 -11.72 -10.03
N ASN A 354 -12.11 -11.33 -8.93
CA ASN A 354 -12.61 -10.33 -7.98
C ASN A 354 -11.52 -9.30 -7.64
N ASP A 355 -11.77 -8.03 -7.95
CA ASP A 355 -10.96 -6.90 -7.54
C ASP A 355 -11.26 -6.53 -6.09
N PHE A 356 -10.57 -7.19 -5.16
CA PHE A 356 -10.69 -6.89 -3.75
C PHE A 356 -10.11 -5.52 -3.36
N SER A 357 -9.26 -4.90 -4.20
CA SER A 357 -8.72 -3.56 -3.90
C SER A 357 -9.81 -2.49 -3.91
N TYR A 358 -10.88 -2.70 -4.69
CA TYR A 358 -12.06 -1.85 -4.69
C TYR A 358 -12.78 -1.87 -3.33
N GLY A 359 -12.98 -3.06 -2.76
CA GLY A 359 -13.57 -3.20 -1.43
C GLY A 359 -12.76 -2.47 -0.36
N VAL A 360 -11.43 -2.54 -0.45
CA VAL A 360 -10.52 -1.83 0.46
C VAL A 360 -10.70 -0.32 0.35
N ARG A 361 -10.69 0.24 -0.87
CA ARG A 361 -10.93 1.68 -1.07
C ARG A 361 -12.25 2.13 -0.47
N SER A 362 -13.34 1.43 -0.79
CA SER A 362 -14.68 1.73 -0.28
C SER A 362 -14.73 1.70 1.26
N ALA A 363 -14.12 0.69 1.88
CA ALA A 363 -14.05 0.58 3.33
C ALA A 363 -13.18 1.65 4.00
N LEU A 364 -12.17 2.18 3.31
CA LEU A 364 -11.30 3.24 3.83
C LEU A 364 -11.90 4.64 3.68
N GLU A 365 -12.68 4.88 2.62
CA GLU A 365 -13.42 6.12 2.39
C GLU A 365 -14.53 6.32 3.43
N ASP A 366 -15.15 5.22 3.88
CA ASP A 366 -16.20 5.23 4.91
C ASP A 366 -15.61 5.35 6.33
N ARG A 367 -15.08 6.54 6.62
CA ARG A 367 -14.39 6.88 7.88
C ARG A 367 -15.20 6.64 9.15
N ASP A 368 -16.52 6.82 9.09
CA ASP A 368 -17.39 6.61 10.25
C ASP A 368 -17.56 5.13 10.58
N ASN A 369 -17.39 4.28 9.58
CA ASN A 369 -17.58 2.84 9.67
C ASN A 369 -16.34 2.07 10.13
N LEU A 370 -15.12 2.63 10.00
CA LEU A 370 -13.90 2.09 10.62
C LEU A 370 -13.96 1.99 12.16
N LYS A 371 -14.84 2.78 12.80
CA LYS A 371 -15.08 2.73 14.26
C LYS A 371 -16.08 1.64 14.68
N SER A 372 -16.81 1.05 13.73
CA SER A 372 -17.79 0.00 14.01
C SER A 372 -17.20 -1.37 13.63
N PRO A 373 -16.92 -2.27 14.59
CA PRO A 373 -16.42 -3.62 14.32
C PRO A 373 -17.40 -4.49 13.51
N THR A 374 -18.63 -4.01 13.29
CA THR A 374 -19.72 -4.73 12.65
C THR A 374 -20.18 -4.01 11.39
N LEU A 375 -19.35 -4.02 10.35
CA LEU A 375 -19.85 -3.71 9.02
C LEU A 375 -20.71 -4.88 8.52
N LYS A 376 -22.02 -4.81 8.76
CA LYS A 376 -23.03 -5.69 8.15
C LYS A 376 -23.63 -5.04 6.92
N VAL A 377 -22.80 -4.53 6.03
CA VAL A 377 -23.27 -4.17 4.69
C VAL A 377 -22.97 -5.39 3.81
N THR A 378 -24.04 -6.05 3.37
CA THR A 378 -24.09 -7.16 2.39
C THR A 378 -23.48 -8.53 2.73
N GLY A 379 -22.94 -8.75 3.94
CA GLY A 379 -22.37 -10.07 4.29
C GLY A 379 -21.02 -10.36 3.63
N GLU A 380 -20.39 -9.36 3.01
CA GLU A 380 -19.00 -9.44 2.58
C GLU A 380 -18.07 -9.24 3.81
N PRO A 381 -16.95 -9.98 3.91
CA PRO A 381 -15.98 -9.79 4.99
C PRO A 381 -15.43 -8.37 4.99
N ASN A 382 -15.09 -7.82 6.17
CA ASN A 382 -14.40 -6.54 6.27
C ASN A 382 -13.15 -6.57 5.34
N PRO A 383 -13.03 -5.64 4.37
CA PRO A 383 -11.95 -5.66 3.38
C PRO A 383 -10.53 -5.61 3.98
N LEU A 384 -10.37 -5.03 5.17
CA LEU A 384 -9.09 -5.00 5.89
C LEU A 384 -8.75 -6.35 6.53
N THR A 385 -9.76 -7.16 6.84
CA THR A 385 -9.62 -8.54 7.32
C THR A 385 -9.79 -9.57 6.21
N PHE A 386 -10.01 -9.11 4.96
CA PHE A 386 -10.23 -10.00 3.83
C PHE A 386 -8.98 -10.84 3.61
N ASN A 387 -9.12 -12.14 3.83
CA ASN A 387 -8.06 -13.06 3.50
C ASN A 387 -8.05 -13.27 1.99
N PHE A 388 -7.13 -12.59 1.29
CA PHE A 388 -6.95 -12.73 -0.15
C PHE A 388 -6.06 -13.93 -0.53
N GLN A 389 -5.55 -14.71 0.43
CA GLN A 389 -4.76 -15.92 0.17
C GLN A 389 -5.44 -16.95 -0.75
N PRO A 390 -6.74 -17.29 -0.59
CA PRO A 390 -7.40 -18.26 -1.46
C PRO A 390 -7.80 -17.68 -2.82
N VAL A 391 -7.58 -16.38 -3.07
CA VAL A 391 -7.95 -15.75 -4.35
C VAL A 391 -6.96 -16.20 -5.42
N CYS A 392 -7.48 -16.88 -6.43
CA CYS A 392 -6.68 -17.35 -7.55
C CYS A 392 -6.40 -16.26 -8.57
N THR A 393 -5.22 -16.34 -9.17
CA THR A 393 -4.86 -15.58 -10.35
C THR A 393 -5.42 -16.31 -11.57
N GLU A 394 -6.07 -15.58 -12.48
CA GLU A 394 -6.47 -16.10 -13.79
C GLU A 394 -5.22 -16.39 -14.63
N ASP A 395 -5.24 -17.47 -15.42
CA ASP A 395 -4.15 -17.77 -16.36
C ASP A 395 -4.01 -16.60 -17.34
N PRO A 396 -2.91 -15.81 -17.32
CA PRO A 396 -2.82 -14.58 -18.11
C PRO A 396 -2.83 -14.81 -19.62
N LEU A 397 -2.50 -16.04 -20.07
CA LEU A 397 -2.57 -16.40 -21.49
C LEU A 397 -4.01 -16.60 -21.95
N LYS A 398 -4.87 -17.11 -21.07
CA LYS A 398 -6.31 -17.29 -21.31
C LYS A 398 -7.13 -16.08 -20.85
N GLY A 399 -6.68 -15.32 -19.85
CA GLY A 399 -7.36 -14.16 -19.28
C GLY A 399 -7.29 -12.92 -20.17
N ARG A 400 -6.69 -13.02 -21.36
CA ARG A 400 -6.65 -11.94 -22.33
C ARG A 400 -8.01 -11.73 -22.98
N LEU A 401 -8.56 -10.53 -22.81
CA LEU A 401 -9.88 -10.15 -23.32
C LEU A 401 -9.82 -9.56 -24.73
N THR A 402 -8.72 -8.91 -25.11
CA THR A 402 -8.56 -8.33 -26.45
C THR A 402 -7.80 -9.25 -27.39
N SER A 403 -8.17 -9.23 -28.68
CA SER A 403 -7.39 -9.94 -29.70
C SER A 403 -5.95 -9.40 -29.76
N LYS A 404 -4.99 -10.21 -30.24
CA LYS A 404 -3.58 -9.77 -30.35
C LYS A 404 -3.37 -8.57 -31.28
N THR A 405 -4.34 -8.31 -32.16
CA THR A 405 -4.34 -7.23 -33.14
C THR A 405 -5.27 -6.08 -32.75
N ALA A 406 -5.90 -6.12 -31.57
CA ALA A 406 -6.78 -5.05 -31.13
C ALA A 406 -5.99 -3.74 -31.04
N SER A 407 -6.47 -2.73 -31.75
CA SER A 407 -5.95 -1.37 -31.69
C SER A 407 -7.10 -0.37 -31.59
N ILE A 408 -6.78 0.81 -31.07
CA ILE A 408 -7.67 1.97 -31.01
C ILE A 408 -6.96 3.15 -31.66
N LEU A 409 -7.72 4.03 -32.30
CA LEU A 409 -7.21 5.28 -32.83
C LEU A 409 -7.41 6.38 -31.78
N VAL A 410 -6.31 6.94 -31.28
CA VAL A 410 -6.36 8.05 -30.33
C VAL A 410 -6.26 9.37 -31.08
N VAL A 411 -7.28 10.20 -30.90
CA VAL A 411 -7.35 11.58 -31.39
C VAL A 411 -7.50 12.51 -30.19
N GLN A 412 -6.47 13.28 -29.88
CA GLN A 412 -6.54 14.36 -28.90
C GLN A 412 -7.41 15.46 -29.49
N ASN A 413 -8.65 15.52 -29.04
CA ASN A 413 -9.47 16.71 -29.22
C ASN A 413 -8.88 17.75 -28.27
N GLY A 414 -8.40 18.89 -28.78
CA GLY A 414 -7.61 19.89 -28.05
C GLY A 414 -8.23 20.52 -26.78
N ASN A 415 -9.35 19.99 -26.29
CA ASN A 415 -10.06 20.38 -25.07
C ASN A 415 -10.20 19.27 -24.02
N THR A 416 -9.67 18.05 -24.21
CA THR A 416 -9.72 17.03 -23.15
C THR A 416 -8.68 17.34 -22.08
N TYR A 417 -9.12 18.05 -21.03
CA TYR A 417 -8.44 18.28 -19.76
C TYR A 417 -8.24 16.95 -18.99
N GLY A 418 -7.45 16.03 -19.55
CA GLY A 418 -6.94 14.90 -18.78
C GLY A 418 -6.11 15.41 -17.61
N GLU A 419 -6.09 14.65 -16.51
CA GLU A 419 -5.18 14.92 -15.40
C GLU A 419 -3.76 15.02 -15.95
N VAL A 420 -3.07 16.12 -15.64
CA VAL A 420 -1.72 16.38 -16.12
C VAL A 420 -0.80 15.32 -15.51
N VAL A 421 -0.44 14.32 -16.30
CA VAL A 421 0.50 13.29 -15.83
C VAL A 421 1.94 13.82 -15.89
N PRO A 422 2.81 13.43 -14.95
CA PRO A 422 4.15 14.03 -14.87
C PRO A 422 5.11 13.65 -16.01
N GLY A 423 4.86 12.56 -16.72
CA GLY A 423 5.70 12.09 -17.83
C GLY A 423 5.17 10.80 -18.46
N PHE A 424 5.84 10.36 -19.53
CA PHE A 424 5.41 9.25 -20.38
C PHE A 424 6.59 8.44 -20.90
N TRP A 425 6.37 7.16 -21.17
CA TRP A 425 7.30 6.34 -21.96
C TRP A 425 7.00 6.52 -23.44
N LYS A 426 7.80 7.32 -24.14
CA LYS A 426 7.63 7.62 -25.57
C LYS A 426 8.47 6.70 -26.43
N LYS A 427 7.96 6.39 -27.62
CA LYS A 427 8.68 5.58 -28.59
C LYS A 427 9.76 6.43 -29.29
N THR A 428 10.98 5.91 -29.34
CA THR A 428 12.08 6.51 -30.11
C THR A 428 11.84 6.30 -31.62
N ALA A 429 11.87 7.38 -32.40
CA ALA A 429 11.13 7.55 -33.66
C ALA A 429 11.62 6.76 -34.91
N LYS A 430 12.18 5.55 -34.78
CA LYS A 430 12.79 4.83 -35.93
C LYS A 430 12.13 3.52 -36.34
N VAL A 431 11.20 2.97 -35.54
CA VAL A 431 10.59 1.66 -35.82
C VAL A 431 9.08 1.76 -35.70
N LYS A 432 8.34 1.14 -36.64
CA LYS A 432 6.87 1.02 -36.56
C LYS A 432 6.48 0.44 -35.20
N ALA A 433 5.50 1.03 -34.52
CA ALA A 433 5.01 0.50 -33.26
C ALA A 433 4.57 -0.97 -33.42
N THR A 434 4.92 -1.79 -32.44
CA THR A 434 4.50 -3.19 -32.35
C THR A 434 3.67 -3.35 -31.09
N ALA A 435 2.66 -4.22 -31.14
CA ALA A 435 1.86 -4.53 -29.97
C ALA A 435 2.76 -5.08 -28.85
N LEU A 436 2.76 -4.42 -27.69
CA LEU A 436 3.40 -4.91 -26.48
C LEU A 436 2.38 -5.72 -25.69
N GLN A 437 2.58 -7.03 -25.66
CA GLN A 437 1.79 -7.97 -24.86
C GLN A 437 2.44 -8.21 -23.51
N THR A 438 1.68 -8.43 -22.46
CA THR A 438 2.21 -8.51 -21.09
C THR A 438 3.16 -9.68 -20.98
N ARG A 439 4.30 -9.43 -20.36
CA ARG A 439 5.30 -10.47 -20.13
C ARG A 439 4.78 -11.43 -19.08
N VAL A 440 4.78 -12.71 -19.41
CA VAL A 440 4.39 -13.79 -18.51
C VAL A 440 5.51 -14.81 -18.51
N GLN A 441 5.92 -15.27 -17.34
CA GLN A 441 6.79 -16.42 -17.21
C GLN A 441 5.97 -17.61 -16.70
N PRO A 442 5.48 -18.47 -17.60
CA PRO A 442 4.90 -19.74 -17.20
C PRO A 442 5.87 -20.53 -16.30
N GLU A 443 5.32 -21.38 -15.43
CA GLU A 443 6.11 -22.23 -14.53
C GLU A 443 7.13 -23.08 -15.30
N LEU A 444 6.74 -23.62 -16.45
CA LEU A 444 7.64 -24.37 -17.35
C LEU A 444 8.84 -23.53 -17.81
N CYS A 445 8.61 -22.27 -18.18
CA CYS A 445 9.67 -21.37 -18.62
C CYS A 445 10.61 -20.96 -17.48
N PHE A 446 10.10 -20.87 -16.24
CA PHE A 446 10.92 -20.65 -15.07
C PHE A 446 11.88 -21.82 -14.81
N HIS A 447 11.37 -23.06 -14.88
CA HIS A 447 12.21 -24.25 -14.74
C HIS A 447 13.30 -24.34 -15.81
N GLU A 448 12.96 -24.12 -17.09
CA GLU A 448 13.95 -24.11 -18.18
C GLU A 448 15.04 -23.04 -17.95
N PHE A 449 14.65 -21.85 -17.49
CA PHE A 449 15.57 -20.76 -17.16
C PHE A 449 16.53 -21.13 -16.01
N VAL A 450 16.01 -21.69 -14.92
CA VAL A 450 16.81 -22.11 -13.75
C VAL A 450 17.76 -23.24 -14.11
N GLU A 451 17.32 -24.19 -14.93
CA GLU A 451 18.13 -25.32 -15.40
C GLU A 451 19.12 -24.95 -16.50
N LYS A 452 19.16 -23.68 -16.94
CA LYS A 452 19.99 -23.19 -18.05
C LYS A 452 19.77 -23.98 -19.34
N LYS A 453 18.57 -24.51 -19.56
CA LYS A 453 18.17 -25.13 -20.82
C LYS A 453 17.94 -24.05 -21.87
N ASN A 454 18.07 -24.41 -23.15
CA ASN A 454 17.61 -23.55 -24.23
C ASN A 454 16.09 -23.37 -24.07
N LEU A 455 15.65 -22.15 -23.83
CA LEU A 455 14.24 -21.83 -23.71
C LEU A 455 13.52 -22.25 -24.99
N SER A 456 12.37 -22.91 -24.85
CA SER A 456 11.50 -23.14 -26.01
C SER A 456 11.15 -21.81 -26.70
N GLN A 457 10.85 -21.83 -28.00
CA GLN A 457 10.48 -20.62 -28.73
C GLN A 457 9.27 -19.91 -28.08
N VAL A 458 8.31 -20.70 -27.57
CA VAL A 458 7.14 -20.20 -26.84
C VAL A 458 7.56 -19.41 -25.60
N CYS A 459 8.50 -19.95 -24.82
CA CYS A 459 9.06 -19.23 -23.67
C CYS A 459 9.81 -17.97 -24.11
N HIS A 460 10.59 -18.03 -25.18
CA HIS A 460 11.38 -16.90 -25.67
C HIS A 460 10.49 -15.69 -26.01
N GLU A 461 9.41 -15.88 -26.77
CA GLU A 461 8.48 -14.79 -27.14
C GLU A 461 7.77 -14.17 -25.92
N GLN A 462 7.47 -14.98 -24.91
CA GLN A 462 6.74 -14.54 -23.71
C GLN A 462 7.61 -13.81 -22.68
N VAL A 463 8.94 -14.01 -22.70
CA VAL A 463 9.88 -13.46 -21.71
C VAL A 463 10.78 -12.35 -22.25
N GLN A 464 10.64 -11.99 -23.52
CA GLN A 464 11.44 -10.98 -24.20
C GLN A 464 11.30 -9.57 -23.61
N LEU A 465 12.44 -8.86 -23.51
CA LEU A 465 12.54 -7.49 -22.97
C LEU A 465 12.94 -6.45 -24.01
N ASP A 466 13.50 -6.88 -25.14
CA ASP A 466 13.96 -6.05 -26.25
C ASP A 466 12.86 -5.12 -26.77
N ARG A 467 11.61 -5.57 -26.76
CA ARG A 467 10.42 -4.78 -27.08
C ARG A 467 10.22 -3.50 -26.23
N PHE A 468 10.84 -3.38 -25.06
CA PHE A 468 10.82 -2.16 -24.24
C PHE A 468 12.01 -1.23 -24.51
N LEU A 469 13.00 -1.65 -25.31
CA LEU A 469 14.18 -0.83 -25.60
C LEU A 469 13.85 0.37 -26.48
N ASP A 470 12.83 0.24 -27.32
CA ASP A 470 12.33 1.31 -28.17
C ASP A 470 11.69 2.47 -27.41
N TYR A 471 11.43 2.33 -26.10
CA TYR A 471 10.76 3.33 -25.29
C TYR A 471 11.72 4.02 -24.34
N GLU A 472 11.66 5.35 -24.30
CA GLU A 472 12.40 6.21 -23.38
C GLU A 472 11.42 7.05 -22.56
N PHE A 473 11.79 7.31 -21.31
CA PHE A 473 10.94 8.09 -20.43
C PHE A 473 11.19 9.60 -20.65
N GLU A 474 10.12 10.33 -20.93
CA GLU A 474 10.13 11.78 -21.10
C GLU A 474 9.22 12.45 -20.07
N TRP A 475 9.74 13.47 -19.38
CA TRP A 475 8.95 14.30 -18.48
C TRP A 475 8.03 15.22 -19.29
N SER A 476 6.79 15.39 -18.81
CA SER A 476 5.86 16.37 -19.37
C SER A 476 6.37 17.79 -19.12
N SER A 477 6.17 18.68 -20.09
CA SER A 477 6.53 20.11 -19.99
C SER A 477 5.82 20.86 -18.85
N SER A 478 4.67 20.34 -18.40
CA SER A 478 3.88 20.89 -17.30
C SER A 478 4.53 20.68 -15.93
N MET A 479 5.31 19.61 -15.77
CA MET A 479 6.26 19.52 -14.68
C MET A 479 7.42 20.42 -15.07
N LYS A 480 7.77 21.40 -14.22
CA LYS A 480 9.13 21.97 -14.29
C LYS A 480 10.06 20.76 -14.24
N HIS A 481 10.68 20.42 -15.37
CA HIS A 481 11.42 19.18 -15.54
C HIS A 481 12.19 18.91 -14.27
N PRO A 482 12.00 17.75 -13.59
CA PRO A 482 12.87 17.39 -12.49
C PRO A 482 14.24 17.15 -13.13
N SER A 483 14.98 18.23 -13.32
CA SER A 483 16.31 18.25 -13.85
C SER A 483 17.27 18.25 -12.68
N ALA A 484 18.52 17.91 -12.96
CA ALA A 484 19.53 17.91 -11.94
C ALA A 484 19.73 19.31 -11.32
N GLU A 485 19.43 20.38 -12.08
CA GLU A 485 19.40 21.75 -11.55
C GLU A 485 18.24 22.00 -10.58
N VAL A 486 17.04 21.46 -10.86
CA VAL A 486 15.86 21.64 -9.98
C VAL A 486 16.07 21.00 -8.61
N VAL A 487 16.83 19.91 -8.55
CA VAL A 487 17.13 19.27 -7.26
C VAL A 487 18.27 19.95 -6.51
N GLN A 488 19.03 20.87 -7.11
CA GLN A 488 20.17 21.49 -6.45
C GLN A 488 19.77 22.19 -5.15
N GLN A 489 20.46 21.84 -4.06
CA GLN A 489 20.20 22.42 -2.73
C GLN A 489 21.27 23.44 -2.35
N SER A 490 20.88 24.46 -1.58
CA SER A 490 21.82 25.45 -1.03
C SER A 490 22.74 24.88 0.06
N SER A 491 22.33 23.77 0.67
CA SER A 491 23.09 23.06 1.71
C SER A 491 22.96 21.55 1.55
N LEU A 492 23.93 20.80 2.07
CA LEU A 492 23.94 19.34 1.99
C LEU A 492 22.66 18.76 2.61
N THR A 493 21.87 18.09 1.78
CA THR A 493 20.61 17.47 2.15
C THR A 493 20.72 15.95 2.00
N THR A 494 20.44 15.20 3.06
CA THR A 494 20.49 13.73 3.05
C THR A 494 19.09 13.15 2.91
N ILE A 495 18.82 12.48 1.79
CA ILE A 495 17.57 11.74 1.55
C ILE A 495 17.81 10.26 1.88
N CYS A 496 17.12 9.76 2.89
CA CYS A 496 17.17 8.36 3.26
C CYS A 496 16.05 7.58 2.59
N ILE A 497 16.37 6.41 2.02
CA ILE A 497 15.41 5.56 1.31
C ILE A 497 15.26 4.26 2.10
N ALA A 498 14.10 4.06 2.72
CA ALA A 498 13.80 2.88 3.51
C ALA A 498 13.16 1.78 2.68
N GLY A 499 13.76 0.60 2.71
CA GLY A 499 13.25 -0.60 2.05
C GLY A 499 14.33 -1.67 1.87
N TRP A 500 14.01 -2.68 1.07
CA TRP A 500 14.95 -3.78 0.79
C TRP A 500 15.57 -3.65 -0.60
N SER A 501 15.33 -4.62 -1.47
CA SER A 501 16.03 -4.74 -2.75
C SER A 501 15.61 -3.67 -3.76
N HIS A 502 14.36 -3.21 -3.77
CA HIS A 502 13.95 -2.04 -4.57
C HIS A 502 14.55 -0.73 -4.06
N ALA A 503 14.57 -0.50 -2.75
CA ALA A 503 15.24 0.67 -2.18
C ALA A 503 16.75 0.67 -2.48
N ARG A 504 17.39 -0.52 -2.47
CA ARG A 504 18.78 -0.68 -2.91
C ARG A 504 18.97 -0.32 -4.38
N ARG A 505 18.03 -0.66 -5.27
CA ARG A 505 18.07 -0.27 -6.69
C ARG A 505 17.95 1.24 -6.85
N LEU A 506 17.02 1.87 -6.14
CA LEU A 506 16.87 3.34 -6.12
C LEU A 506 18.12 4.04 -5.56
N TYR A 507 18.74 3.49 -4.51
CA TYR A 507 20.01 3.99 -3.99
C TYR A 507 21.15 3.89 -5.02
N GLY A 508 21.24 2.78 -5.76
CA GLY A 508 22.19 2.63 -6.86
C GLY A 508 21.95 3.64 -7.99
N ALA A 509 20.68 3.81 -8.39
CA ALA A 509 20.24 4.79 -9.37
C ALA A 509 20.60 6.23 -8.94
N ALA A 510 20.33 6.59 -7.68
CA ALA A 510 20.71 7.87 -7.11
C ALA A 510 22.23 8.14 -7.24
N GLY A 511 23.05 7.12 -6.96
CA GLY A 511 24.50 7.20 -7.12
C GLY A 511 24.93 7.44 -8.57
N ALA A 512 24.32 6.73 -9.52
CA ALA A 512 24.56 6.91 -10.95
C ALA A 512 24.16 8.31 -11.45
N MET A 513 23.14 8.91 -10.84
CA MET A 513 22.69 10.28 -11.11
C MET A 513 23.51 11.36 -10.39
N GLY A 514 24.51 10.97 -9.59
CA GLY A 514 25.37 11.90 -8.88
C GLY A 514 24.76 12.47 -7.60
N PHE A 515 23.74 11.84 -7.00
CA PHE A 515 23.24 12.19 -5.66
C PHE A 515 24.19 11.67 -4.57
N THR A 516 25.43 12.15 -4.61
CA THR A 516 26.50 11.80 -3.68
C THR A 516 27.17 13.07 -3.17
N ARG A 517 27.86 12.97 -2.02
CA ARG A 517 28.62 14.08 -1.43
C ARG A 517 29.68 14.71 -2.35
N LYS A 518 30.07 14.03 -3.44
CA LYS A 518 31.15 14.47 -4.33
C LYS A 518 30.68 15.39 -5.46
N HIS A 519 29.37 15.50 -5.70
CA HIS A 519 28.84 16.26 -6.84
C HIS A 519 28.12 17.55 -6.42
N ASN A 520 27.92 18.44 -7.39
CA ASN A 520 27.51 19.83 -7.18
C ASN A 520 26.03 20.05 -6.77
N TYR A 521 25.24 18.99 -6.59
CA TYR A 521 23.82 19.12 -6.25
C TYR A 521 23.55 19.35 -4.76
N ASN A 522 24.55 19.18 -3.89
CA ASN A 522 24.40 19.19 -2.43
C ASN A 522 23.31 18.22 -1.93
N ILE A 523 23.14 17.09 -2.61
CA ILE A 523 22.25 16.01 -2.20
C ILE A 523 23.09 14.75 -2.02
N THR A 524 22.80 14.00 -0.96
CA THR A 524 23.29 12.63 -0.81
C THR A 524 22.13 11.72 -0.48
N THR A 525 22.15 10.51 -1.02
CA THR A 525 21.19 9.48 -0.64
C THR A 525 21.82 8.44 0.29
N GLU A 526 21.03 7.85 1.18
CA GLU A 526 21.45 6.74 2.05
C GLU A 526 20.38 5.65 2.07
N TRP A 527 20.79 4.38 2.07
CA TRP A 527 19.87 3.24 2.08
C TRP A 527 19.62 2.75 3.50
N VAL A 528 18.37 2.86 3.96
CA VAL A 528 17.90 2.31 5.23
C VAL A 528 17.32 0.92 4.98
N LYS A 529 18.07 -0.10 5.40
CA LYS A 529 17.75 -1.50 5.09
C LYS A 529 16.60 -2.02 5.96
N ALA A 530 15.42 -2.17 5.37
CA ALA A 530 14.19 -2.59 6.05
C ALA A 530 13.31 -3.47 5.13
N ARG A 531 12.79 -4.58 5.63
CA ARG A 531 11.83 -5.42 4.88
C ARG A 531 10.39 -5.06 5.25
N TYR A 532 10.15 -4.86 6.54
CA TYR A 532 8.84 -4.60 7.12
C TYR A 532 8.78 -3.21 7.76
N PRO A 533 7.58 -2.67 8.05
CA PRO A 533 7.46 -1.39 8.76
C PRO A 533 8.20 -1.34 10.09
N HIS A 534 8.09 -2.40 10.90
CA HIS A 534 8.80 -2.46 12.20
C HIS A 534 10.34 -2.45 12.07
N ASP A 535 10.90 -2.86 10.93
CA ASP A 535 12.35 -2.76 10.69
C ASP A 535 12.81 -1.30 10.56
N VAL A 536 11.98 -0.42 9.99
CA VAL A 536 12.29 1.02 9.85
C VAL A 536 12.29 1.68 11.22
N ALA A 537 11.35 1.30 12.09
CA ALA A 537 11.24 1.77 13.46
C ALA A 537 12.25 1.10 14.42
N HIS A 538 13.02 0.12 13.95
CA HIS A 538 14.02 -0.55 14.78
C HIS A 538 15.13 0.42 15.19
N VAL A 539 15.56 0.35 16.47
CA VAL A 539 16.57 1.27 17.06
C VAL A 539 17.85 1.40 16.23
N LYS A 540 18.30 0.29 15.63
CA LYS A 540 19.47 0.29 14.73
C LYS A 540 19.28 1.19 13.51
N GLN A 541 18.12 1.14 12.85
CA GLN A 541 17.85 1.97 11.68
C GLN A 541 17.61 3.43 12.06
N ILE A 542 16.96 3.68 13.20
CA ILE A 542 16.83 5.03 13.78
C ILE A 542 18.20 5.65 14.03
N ASN A 543 19.11 4.92 14.68
CA ASN A 543 20.47 5.40 14.95
C ASN A 543 21.25 5.66 13.66
N PHE A 544 21.13 4.78 12.67
CA PHE A 544 21.71 4.98 11.36
C PHE A 544 21.19 6.27 10.69
N MET A 545 19.87 6.50 10.73
CA MET A 545 19.28 7.71 10.16
C MET A 545 19.77 8.99 10.86
N LYS A 546 19.94 8.95 12.18
CA LYS A 546 20.54 10.05 12.97
C LYS A 546 22.00 10.29 12.59
N GLU A 547 22.81 9.23 12.53
CA GLU A 547 24.23 9.31 12.17
C GLU A 547 24.44 9.92 10.78
N LYS A 548 23.54 9.58 9.84
CA LYS A 548 23.56 10.09 8.47
C LYS A 548 22.96 11.49 8.32
N ASN A 549 22.40 12.07 9.39
CA ASN A 549 21.67 13.33 9.38
C ASN A 549 20.59 13.34 8.29
N CYS A 550 19.77 12.29 8.21
CA CYS A 550 18.66 12.24 7.26
C CYS A 550 17.74 13.44 7.48
N SER A 551 17.48 14.23 6.44
CA SER A 551 16.49 15.31 6.46
C SER A 551 15.13 14.86 5.94
N SER A 552 15.12 13.82 5.11
CA SER A 552 13.92 13.25 4.51
C SER A 552 14.03 11.72 4.49
N LEU A 553 12.91 11.03 4.68
CA LEU A 553 12.80 9.58 4.61
C LEU A 553 11.72 9.17 3.61
N ILE A 554 12.12 8.54 2.51
CA ILE A 554 11.21 7.96 1.52
C ILE A 554 11.05 6.47 1.82
N ILE A 555 9.83 6.04 2.10
CA ILE A 555 9.51 4.73 2.63
C ILE A 555 8.84 3.86 1.55
N GLY A 556 9.38 2.65 1.32
CA GLY A 556 8.81 1.63 0.44
C GLY A 556 9.00 0.21 1.00
N VAL A 557 8.26 -0.12 2.07
CA VAL A 557 8.33 -1.39 2.82
C VAL A 557 7.04 -2.21 2.68
N THR A 558 6.74 -2.64 1.46
CA THR A 558 5.47 -3.33 1.13
C THR A 558 5.68 -4.65 0.40
N GLN A 559 6.72 -4.74 -0.42
CA GLN A 559 6.97 -5.91 -1.26
C GLN A 559 7.22 -7.18 -0.45
N TRP A 560 7.87 -7.07 0.71
CA TRP A 560 8.04 -8.22 1.62
C TRP A 560 6.76 -8.60 2.37
N PRO A 561 6.02 -7.65 2.99
CA PRO A 561 4.68 -7.91 3.51
C PRO A 561 3.76 -8.64 2.54
N ALA A 562 3.85 -8.35 1.25
CA ALA A 562 3.01 -8.98 0.24
C ALA A 562 3.56 -10.29 -0.37
N SER A 563 4.78 -10.69 -0.02
CA SER A 563 5.45 -11.87 -0.60
C SER A 563 5.20 -13.15 0.22
N TYR A 564 5.57 -14.31 -0.35
CA TYR A 564 5.50 -15.61 0.34
C TYR A 564 6.54 -15.81 1.43
N ASP A 565 7.61 -15.01 1.50
CA ASP A 565 8.80 -15.33 2.31
C ASP A 565 8.54 -15.33 3.83
N GLY A 566 7.28 -15.18 4.27
CA GLY A 566 6.75 -15.38 5.63
C GLY A 566 5.64 -16.45 5.75
N LYS A 567 5.51 -17.38 4.79
CA LYS A 567 4.42 -18.39 4.63
C LYS A 567 3.10 -17.83 4.10
N HIS A 568 2.80 -16.56 4.36
CA HIS A 568 1.60 -15.87 3.89
C HIS A 568 1.80 -14.35 3.85
N PRO A 569 1.01 -13.60 3.05
CA PRO A 569 1.12 -12.15 3.01
C PRO A 569 0.55 -11.56 4.32
N THR A 570 1.07 -10.41 4.73
CA THR A 570 0.52 -9.62 5.84
C THR A 570 -0.86 -9.11 5.44
N LEU A 571 -1.88 -9.36 6.25
CA LEU A 571 -3.23 -8.85 5.98
C LEU A 571 -3.23 -7.32 5.97
N LEU A 572 -4.12 -6.71 5.18
CA LEU A 572 -4.14 -5.26 4.97
C LEU A 572 -4.40 -4.48 6.28
N GLY A 573 -5.23 -5.01 7.17
CA GLY A 573 -5.47 -4.43 8.49
C GLY A 573 -4.24 -4.43 9.40
N ASP A 574 -3.48 -5.54 9.43
CA ASP A 574 -2.23 -5.62 10.19
C ASP A 574 -1.18 -4.68 9.60
N TYR A 575 -1.09 -4.62 8.27
CA TYR A 575 -0.18 -3.72 7.57
C TYR A 575 -0.50 -2.24 7.85
N TYR A 576 -1.78 -1.86 7.86
CA TYR A 576 -2.22 -0.52 8.24
C TYR A 576 -1.75 -0.14 9.64
N LYS A 577 -1.92 -1.04 10.62
CA LYS A 577 -1.47 -0.83 12.00
C LYS A 577 0.05 -0.69 12.09
N ASP A 578 0.78 -1.61 11.47
CA ASP A 578 2.24 -1.62 11.44
C ASP A 578 2.83 -0.33 10.84
N LEU A 579 2.20 0.21 9.79
CA LEU A 579 2.61 1.49 9.20
C LEU A 579 2.43 2.66 10.16
N LYS A 580 1.30 2.72 10.88
CA LYS A 580 1.02 3.81 11.85
C LYS A 580 1.99 3.76 13.03
N ASP A 581 2.21 2.56 13.57
CA ASP A 581 3.16 2.33 14.66
C ASP A 581 4.58 2.71 14.25
N MET A 582 4.99 2.31 13.04
CA MET A 582 6.28 2.70 12.47
C MET A 582 6.42 4.23 12.36
N VAL A 583 5.45 4.92 11.76
CA VAL A 583 5.50 6.38 11.59
C VAL A 583 5.58 7.08 12.94
N GLN A 584 4.78 6.66 13.92
CA GLN A 584 4.78 7.26 15.26
C GLN A 584 6.14 7.08 15.95
N ALA A 585 6.72 5.88 15.85
CA ALA A 585 8.04 5.59 16.40
C ALA A 585 9.14 6.45 15.77
N VAL A 586 9.14 6.58 14.43
CA VAL A 586 10.12 7.40 13.70
C VAL A 586 9.99 8.88 14.06
N ARG A 587 8.77 9.44 14.07
CA ARG A 587 8.53 10.84 14.45
C ARG A 587 8.96 11.15 15.88
N THR A 588 8.70 10.22 16.80
CA THR A 588 9.10 10.35 18.20
C THR A 588 10.62 10.32 18.34
N ALA A 589 11.28 9.43 17.61
CA ALA A 589 12.72 9.24 17.74
C ALA A 589 13.56 10.28 17.00
N ILE A 590 13.06 10.85 15.89
CA ILE A 590 13.75 11.83 15.05
C ILE A 590 12.80 13.01 14.74
N PRO A 591 12.62 13.94 15.69
CA PRO A 591 11.79 15.11 15.47
C PRO A 591 12.27 15.93 14.27
N GLY A 592 11.34 16.38 13.43
CA GLY A 592 11.64 17.20 12.24
C GLY A 592 12.03 16.43 10.97
N LEU A 593 12.13 15.10 11.01
CA LEU A 593 12.35 14.30 9.81
C LEU A 593 11.10 14.32 8.90
N SER A 594 11.24 14.82 7.67
CA SER A 594 10.16 14.76 6.67
C SER A 594 9.95 13.32 6.20
N LEU A 595 8.74 12.81 6.34
CA LEU A 595 8.38 11.45 5.93
C LEU A 595 7.60 11.49 4.62
N PHE A 596 7.88 10.52 3.76
CA PHE A 596 7.18 10.30 2.50
C PHE A 596 6.96 8.80 2.31
N PHE A 597 5.80 8.40 1.82
CA PHE A 597 5.62 7.06 1.27
C PHE A 597 5.63 7.13 -0.24
N ARG A 598 6.26 6.17 -0.91
CA ARG A 598 6.10 6.01 -2.35
C ARG A 598 5.09 4.92 -2.67
N SER A 599 4.42 5.04 -3.80
CA SER A 599 3.62 3.95 -4.37
C SER A 599 4.48 2.72 -4.62
N VAL A 600 3.87 1.55 -4.49
CA VAL A 600 4.50 0.26 -4.72
C VAL A 600 4.05 -0.26 -6.08
N HIS A 601 5.00 -0.66 -6.91
CA HIS A 601 4.70 -1.22 -8.22
C HIS A 601 4.43 -2.73 -8.14
N THR A 602 3.62 -3.22 -9.07
CA THR A 602 3.38 -4.65 -9.28
C THR A 602 4.63 -5.36 -9.79
N ASN A 603 4.83 -6.63 -9.40
CA ASN A 603 5.83 -7.49 -10.03
C ASN A 603 5.28 -8.06 -11.35
N ALA A 604 6.16 -8.39 -12.28
CA ALA A 604 5.76 -9.07 -13.50
C ALA A 604 5.13 -10.44 -13.19
N LEU A 605 4.26 -10.94 -14.08
CA LEU A 605 3.58 -12.22 -13.88
C LEU A 605 4.56 -13.37 -14.07
N MET A 606 5.07 -13.90 -12.97
CA MET A 606 5.93 -15.09 -12.92
C MET A 606 5.16 -16.30 -12.37
N GLY A 607 5.72 -17.50 -12.56
CA GLY A 607 5.12 -18.77 -12.16
C GLY A 607 4.47 -18.72 -10.78
N SER A 608 5.18 -18.24 -9.75
CA SER A 608 4.67 -18.13 -8.37
C SER A 608 3.51 -17.14 -8.18
N THR A 609 3.39 -16.11 -9.03
CA THR A 609 2.30 -15.11 -8.97
C THR A 609 1.05 -15.54 -9.75
N VAL A 610 1.19 -16.48 -10.69
CA VAL A 610 0.09 -16.97 -11.54
C VAL A 610 -0.47 -18.33 -11.10
N MET A 611 0.03 -18.90 -10.00
CA MET A 611 -0.55 -20.12 -9.41
C MET A 611 -1.91 -19.85 -8.77
N CYS A 612 -2.66 -20.92 -8.47
CA CYS A 612 -3.93 -20.88 -7.76
C CYS A 612 -3.87 -21.85 -6.54
N PRO A 613 -3.84 -21.33 -5.30
CA PRO A 613 -3.60 -19.93 -4.94
C PRO A 613 -2.19 -19.47 -5.36
N PRO A 614 -1.96 -18.16 -5.56
CA PRO A 614 -0.62 -17.67 -5.86
C PRO A 614 0.29 -17.90 -4.65
N LYS A 615 1.54 -18.29 -4.90
CA LYS A 615 2.56 -18.30 -3.85
C LYS A 615 3.04 -16.89 -3.58
N ASP A 616 3.06 -16.02 -4.57
CA ASP A 616 3.51 -14.64 -4.42
C ASP A 616 2.37 -13.66 -4.76
N TRP A 617 1.96 -12.84 -3.79
CA TRP A 617 0.87 -11.87 -3.95
C TRP A 617 1.36 -10.48 -4.33
N ARG A 618 2.56 -10.34 -4.89
CA ARG A 618 3.01 -9.08 -5.51
C ARG A 618 2.33 -8.81 -6.87
N THR A 619 1.04 -9.15 -6.98
CA THR A 619 0.17 -8.97 -8.14
C THR A 619 -0.55 -7.62 -8.10
N GLY A 620 -1.22 -7.26 -9.19
CA GLY A 620 -1.82 -5.94 -9.37
C GLY A 620 -2.85 -5.59 -8.30
N THR A 621 -3.83 -6.47 -8.04
CA THR A 621 -4.90 -6.24 -7.05
C THR A 621 -4.35 -6.10 -5.64
N ALA A 622 -3.40 -6.95 -5.24
CA ALA A 622 -2.83 -6.92 -3.91
C ALA A 622 -2.01 -5.65 -3.70
N MET A 623 -1.12 -5.31 -4.65
CA MET A 623 -0.32 -4.08 -4.58
C MET A 623 -1.19 -2.82 -4.58
N ASN A 624 -2.30 -2.82 -5.32
CA ASN A 624 -3.29 -1.75 -5.24
C ASN A 624 -3.91 -1.66 -3.84
N GLY A 625 -4.35 -2.77 -3.25
CA GLY A 625 -4.87 -2.80 -1.88
C GLY A 625 -3.87 -2.24 -0.86
N TYR A 626 -2.59 -2.63 -0.93
CA TYR A 626 -1.55 -2.04 -0.09
C TYR A 626 -1.33 -0.54 -0.35
N ASN A 627 -1.36 -0.09 -1.60
CA ASN A 627 -1.24 1.33 -1.92
C ASN A 627 -2.42 2.15 -1.36
N GLU A 628 -3.65 1.62 -1.37
CA GLU A 628 -4.80 2.27 -0.74
C GLU A 628 -4.63 2.39 0.78
N VAL A 629 -4.10 1.34 1.44
CA VAL A 629 -3.73 1.40 2.86
C VAL A 629 -2.65 2.47 3.11
N ILE A 630 -1.62 2.56 2.28
CA ILE A 630 -0.57 3.58 2.40
C ILE A 630 -1.17 4.99 2.24
N LYS A 631 -2.01 5.22 1.22
CA LYS A 631 -2.69 6.51 0.99
C LYS A 631 -3.51 6.93 2.21
N GLN A 632 -4.25 5.99 2.81
CA GLN A 632 -5.02 6.26 4.03
C GLN A 632 -4.11 6.68 5.19
N VAL A 633 -3.04 5.93 5.46
CA VAL A 633 -2.08 6.27 6.53
C VAL A 633 -1.45 7.64 6.27
N CYS A 634 -1.09 7.92 5.01
CA CYS A 634 -0.60 9.23 4.58
C CYS A 634 -1.58 10.36 4.91
N GLN A 635 -2.85 10.20 4.55
CA GLN A 635 -3.89 11.19 4.82
C GLN A 635 -4.12 11.39 6.32
N GLU A 636 -4.22 10.33 7.11
CA GLU A 636 -4.46 10.42 8.55
C GLU A 636 -3.29 11.02 9.32
N MET A 637 -2.06 10.69 8.91
CA MET A 637 -0.85 11.11 9.61
C MET A 637 -0.25 12.40 9.03
N ASN A 638 -0.90 13.04 8.05
CA ASN A 638 -0.39 14.20 7.33
C ASN A 638 1.02 13.94 6.77
N ILE A 639 1.14 12.89 5.96
CA ILE A 639 2.35 12.47 5.24
C ILE A 639 2.03 12.51 3.76
N GLN A 640 2.95 13.00 2.94
CA GLN A 640 2.75 13.01 1.50
C GLN A 640 2.93 11.60 0.91
N PHE A 641 1.98 11.19 0.07
CA PHE A 641 2.08 10.01 -0.78
C PHE A 641 2.67 10.42 -2.13
N LEU A 642 3.77 9.79 -2.52
CA LEU A 642 4.48 10.01 -3.78
C LEU A 642 4.05 8.93 -4.76
N ASP A 643 3.09 9.25 -5.62
CA ASP A 643 2.54 8.31 -6.59
C ASP A 643 3.41 8.25 -7.86
N ALA A 644 4.24 7.21 -7.95
CA ALA A 644 5.08 6.90 -9.10
C ALA A 644 4.45 5.87 -10.05
N THR A 645 3.14 5.58 -9.93
CA THR A 645 2.47 4.58 -10.77
C THR A 645 2.41 5.01 -12.24
N PHE A 646 2.27 6.30 -12.54
CA PHE A 646 2.32 6.80 -13.93
C PHE A 646 3.64 6.42 -14.65
N LEU A 647 4.73 6.30 -13.90
CA LEU A 647 6.05 5.96 -14.40
C LEU A 647 6.28 4.45 -14.40
N THR A 648 5.96 3.77 -13.30
CA THR A 648 6.31 2.35 -13.12
C THR A 648 5.28 1.41 -13.73
N ALA A 649 4.00 1.80 -13.76
CA ALA A 649 2.91 0.91 -14.13
C ALA A 649 2.80 0.61 -15.65
N PRO A 650 3.23 1.49 -16.59
CA PRO A 650 3.28 1.13 -18.02
C PRO A 650 4.35 0.07 -18.36
N VAL A 651 5.41 0.00 -17.56
CA VAL A 651 6.59 -0.89 -17.75
C VAL A 651 6.76 -1.90 -16.61
N TRP A 652 5.69 -2.18 -15.87
CA TRP A 652 5.70 -3.07 -14.70
C TRP A 652 6.23 -4.47 -15.03
N ASP A 653 5.99 -4.94 -16.25
CA ASP A 653 6.42 -6.24 -16.75
C ASP A 653 7.78 -6.21 -17.46
N ALA A 654 8.49 -5.07 -17.47
CA ALA A 654 9.82 -4.92 -18.09
C ALA A 654 11.00 -5.27 -17.15
N SER A 655 10.72 -5.67 -15.90
CA SER A 655 11.74 -6.00 -14.89
C SER A 655 12.57 -7.23 -15.27
N PRO A 656 13.90 -7.17 -15.46
CA PRO A 656 14.66 -8.32 -15.98
C PRO A 656 14.50 -9.63 -15.19
N ASP A 657 14.38 -9.53 -13.87
CA ASP A 657 14.20 -10.67 -12.95
C ASP A 657 12.76 -10.77 -12.41
N TYR A 658 11.79 -10.20 -13.13
CA TYR A 658 10.35 -10.17 -12.79
C TYR A 658 10.01 -9.39 -11.51
N THR A 659 11.01 -8.83 -10.83
CA THR A 659 10.81 -8.11 -9.55
C THR A 659 11.38 -6.70 -9.61
N HIS A 660 12.64 -6.53 -10.02
CA HIS A 660 13.34 -5.26 -9.95
C HIS A 660 13.28 -4.53 -11.28
N LEU A 661 12.82 -3.29 -11.22
CA LEU A 661 12.82 -2.36 -12.35
C LEU A 661 14.23 -2.22 -12.94
N ASP A 662 14.29 -1.96 -14.25
CA ASP A 662 15.55 -1.72 -14.95
C ASP A 662 16.19 -0.39 -14.50
N GLU A 663 17.40 -0.13 -14.99
CA GLU A 663 18.15 1.07 -14.63
C GLU A 663 17.44 2.35 -15.11
N ARG A 664 16.89 2.34 -16.33
CA ARG A 664 16.18 3.50 -16.91
C ARG A 664 14.98 3.90 -16.06
N THR A 665 14.16 2.92 -15.69
CA THR A 665 12.98 3.14 -14.85
C THR A 665 13.39 3.57 -13.44
N SER A 666 14.41 2.93 -12.86
CA SER A 666 14.91 3.26 -11.51
C SER A 666 15.47 4.69 -11.45
N ASN A 667 16.18 5.13 -12.50
CA ASN A 667 16.71 6.50 -12.62
C ASN A 667 15.58 7.53 -12.70
N ALA A 668 14.57 7.29 -13.54
CA ALA A 668 13.43 8.19 -13.63
C ALA A 668 12.61 8.20 -12.32
N GLU A 669 12.41 7.05 -11.66
CA GLU A 669 11.71 6.95 -10.39
C GLU A 669 12.43 7.73 -9.29
N ILE A 670 13.74 7.52 -9.09
CA ILE A 670 14.47 8.21 -8.01
C ILE A 670 14.53 9.72 -8.23
N LEU A 671 14.61 10.17 -9.49
CA LEU A 671 14.56 11.58 -9.82
C LEU A 671 13.22 12.22 -9.44
N TYR A 672 12.10 11.56 -9.76
CA TYR A 672 10.77 11.99 -9.32
C TYR A 672 10.64 12.04 -7.80
N LEU A 673 11.05 10.97 -7.13
CA LEU A 673 10.91 10.85 -5.67
C LEU A 673 11.77 11.89 -4.94
N ALA A 674 13.03 12.08 -5.37
CA ALA A 674 13.92 13.08 -4.78
C ALA A 674 13.40 14.50 -5.01
N SER A 675 13.01 14.83 -6.25
CA SER A 675 12.47 16.17 -6.57
C SER A 675 11.22 16.48 -5.77
N SER A 676 10.31 15.51 -5.63
CA SER A 676 9.08 15.67 -4.86
C SER A 676 9.36 15.88 -3.37
N ALA A 677 10.28 15.11 -2.79
CA ALA A 677 10.66 15.24 -1.39
C ALA A 677 11.34 16.59 -1.07
N LEU A 678 12.08 17.15 -2.01
CA LEU A 678 12.77 18.43 -1.85
C LEU A 678 11.81 19.62 -2.02
N LEU A 679 10.96 19.62 -3.06
CA LEU A 679 9.98 20.69 -3.31
C LEU A 679 8.98 20.85 -2.15
N PHE A 680 8.68 19.77 -1.43
CA PHE A 680 7.78 19.85 -0.27
C PHE A 680 8.42 20.56 0.93
N ARG A 681 9.75 20.59 1.06
CA ARG A 681 10.43 21.28 2.18
C ARG A 681 10.46 22.79 2.06
N GLU A 682 10.30 23.31 0.84
CA GLU A 682 10.32 24.76 0.58
C GLU A 682 8.97 25.42 0.91
N LYS A 683 7.91 24.63 1.07
CA LYS A 683 6.57 25.06 1.49
C LYS A 683 6.42 24.93 3.00
#